data_AF-A0A0J0XXZ3-F1
#
_entry.id   AF-A0A0J0XXZ3-F1
#
_cell.length_a   1.000
_cell.length_b   1.000
_cell.length_c   1.000
_cell.angle_alpha   90.00
_cell.angle_beta   90.00
_cell.angle_gamma   90.00
#
_symmetry.space_group_name_H-M   'P 1'
#
loop_
_entity.id
_entity.type
_entity.pdbx_description
1 polymer ?
#
loop_
_entity_poly.entity_id
_entity_poly.type
_entity_poly.pdbx_seq_one_letter_code
_entity_poly.pdbx_strand_id
1 'polypeptide(L)'
;MHTAIALVALAAAAPVFAQGPDVAAWNEANRELGWAVRRAVEDDPQGTDQLDIPDGVKDSQSFLIGDGSEDYKPYSVPCPTGVNWIRSARQGTSQSERDYLARRQPAMDQAFQSMMTKAGLSQMPPRTPVVALSLSGGGYRAMINGLGMTQGMMSQSPESSSAGTGGWLDAASYMAGLSGGSWATGSFMANGGMLPTDILQNVLNLDSNLIFPSDGKVSFYLNMLSNVRAKAAEGFPTQITDYWALALGDHLLPKQWRLDTSPNITFSGLLSNISQLQNAELPVPIIIAAEREPGEVVVPSNSTVWEFTPWEYGSWAIGQNNNKTAGFFTPIEYIGTRMSGGQPVDMNKCYKGFDQMSFVMGTSSTLFNGGLLQLAQLNSSGLVDLLKDILADVSQDKNDVAQYVNFAANYTELPNAVSNLEYLTMVDAGETNQNIPIEPLLMSGRQVDAIVAFDNSADTTYSWPNGSSLWTTYDRALKFQETFGITIRMPRVPSTNGFVNQGLNQRPVFFGCNQTDTPMVVYIPHYPWTWYSNSSTYQLQYDTPTALEQMESAMRSVTLNGTVPEWPRCLACAMSDRSFGYTAANRTQECQDCFDTWCWDGTDMNQAVQGEYEPVMGVTPTWLAEKGLSNNVQTSGITLASATAAAASAKPLLGGASIAAALAAAALGAMMTVLH
;
A
#
# COMPACT_ATOMS: atom_id res chain seq x y z
N MET A 1 -3.99 -12.09 -36.88
CA MET A 1 -4.66 -11.91 -38.18
C MET A 1 -6.18 -12.14 -38.10
N HIS A 2 -6.67 -13.23 -37.51
CA HIS A 2 -8.12 -13.46 -37.32
C HIS A 2 -8.76 -12.44 -36.33
N THR A 3 -8.00 -11.94 -35.35
CA THR A 3 -8.40 -10.87 -34.42
C THR A 3 -8.50 -9.50 -35.09
N ALA A 4 -7.65 -9.21 -36.08
CA ALA A 4 -7.71 -7.96 -36.84
C ALA A 4 -8.96 -7.89 -37.74
N ILE A 5 -9.38 -9.03 -38.29
CA ILE A 5 -10.62 -9.14 -39.09
C ILE A 5 -11.87 -8.95 -38.20
N ALA A 6 -11.85 -9.47 -36.96
CA ALA A 6 -12.92 -9.23 -35.98
C ALA A 6 -12.99 -7.77 -35.53
N LEU A 7 -11.84 -7.11 -35.34
CA LEU A 7 -11.75 -5.70 -34.93
C LEU A 7 -12.17 -4.72 -36.04
N VAL A 8 -11.91 -5.03 -37.31
CA VAL A 8 -12.41 -4.25 -38.46
C VAL A 8 -13.93 -4.42 -38.64
N ALA A 9 -14.48 -5.60 -38.36
CA ALA A 9 -15.93 -5.82 -38.35
C ALA A 9 -16.64 -5.09 -37.20
N LEU A 10 -15.99 -4.93 -36.05
CA LEU A 10 -16.46 -4.12 -34.91
C LEU A 10 -16.34 -2.61 -35.18
N ALA A 11 -15.31 -2.16 -35.90
CA ALA A 11 -15.13 -0.76 -36.29
C ALA A 11 -16.19 -0.27 -37.29
N ALA A 12 -16.80 -1.16 -38.08
CA ALA A 12 -17.92 -0.83 -38.96
C ALA A 12 -19.26 -0.60 -38.21
N ALA A 13 -19.29 -0.77 -36.88
CA ALA A 13 -20.51 -0.74 -36.07
C ALA A 13 -20.69 0.50 -35.16
N ALA A 14 -19.82 1.53 -35.20
CA ALA A 14 -20.05 2.78 -34.47
C ALA A 14 -19.36 3.98 -35.16
N PRO A 15 -19.94 5.22 -35.22
CA PRO A 15 -21.16 5.76 -34.59
C PRO A 15 -22.23 6.23 -35.62
N VAL A 16 -23.49 6.51 -35.28
CA VAL A 16 -23.98 7.85 -34.84
C VAL A 16 -25.43 7.73 -34.30
N PHE A 17 -25.61 8.09 -33.02
CA PHE A 17 -26.86 8.69 -32.55
C PHE A 17 -26.88 10.14 -33.05
N ALA A 18 -27.47 10.39 -34.22
CA ALA A 18 -27.96 11.69 -34.71
C ALA A 18 -28.37 11.58 -36.21
N GLN A 19 -29.69 11.55 -36.44
CA GLN A 19 -30.39 11.90 -37.69
C GLN A 19 -30.24 10.94 -38.91
N GLY A 20 -31.33 10.24 -39.30
CA GLY A 20 -31.38 9.29 -40.44
C GLY A 20 -31.48 9.97 -41.82
N PRO A 21 -32.01 9.33 -42.90
CA PRO A 21 -32.18 7.90 -43.19
C PRO A 21 -31.61 7.53 -44.60
N ASP A 22 -30.57 6.69 -44.71
CA ASP A 22 -30.41 5.86 -45.92
C ASP A 22 -29.65 4.56 -45.60
N VAL A 23 -30.41 3.59 -45.10
CA VAL A 23 -29.93 2.24 -44.79
C VAL A 23 -29.55 1.46 -46.06
N ALA A 24 -30.00 1.87 -47.25
CA ALA A 24 -29.69 1.19 -48.50
C ALA A 24 -28.27 1.54 -48.98
N ALA A 25 -27.90 2.82 -48.93
CA ALA A 25 -26.54 3.28 -49.25
C ALA A 25 -25.49 2.65 -48.31
N TRP A 26 -25.82 2.48 -47.03
CA TRP A 26 -24.95 1.82 -46.03
C TRP A 26 -24.72 0.33 -46.33
N ASN A 27 -25.78 -0.39 -46.71
CA ASN A 27 -25.68 -1.81 -47.07
C ASN A 27 -24.88 -2.04 -48.36
N GLU A 28 -24.88 -1.07 -49.28
CA GLU A 28 -24.09 -1.14 -50.51
C GLU A 28 -22.60 -0.85 -50.26
N ALA A 29 -22.29 0.16 -49.44
CA ALA A 29 -20.92 0.45 -49.01
C ALA A 29 -20.28 -0.71 -48.23
N ASN A 30 -21.03 -1.36 -47.33
CA ASN A 30 -20.55 -2.52 -46.58
C ASN A 30 -20.30 -3.75 -47.47
N ARG A 31 -21.08 -3.92 -48.55
CA ARG A 31 -20.80 -4.97 -49.54
C ARG A 31 -19.51 -4.68 -50.29
N GLU A 32 -19.34 -3.49 -50.84
CA GLU A 32 -18.14 -3.10 -51.58
C GLU A 32 -16.87 -3.22 -50.72
N LEU A 33 -16.93 -2.82 -49.44
CA LEU A 33 -15.82 -2.97 -48.49
C LEU A 33 -15.50 -4.44 -48.20
N GLY A 34 -16.53 -5.27 -48.02
CA GLY A 34 -16.38 -6.72 -47.83
C GLY A 34 -15.75 -7.41 -49.05
N TRP A 35 -16.04 -6.94 -50.26
CA TRP A 35 -15.41 -7.42 -51.50
C TRP A 35 -13.96 -6.97 -51.64
N ALA A 36 -13.63 -5.73 -51.27
CA ALA A 36 -12.26 -5.20 -51.33
C ALA A 36 -11.32 -5.93 -50.34
N VAL A 37 -11.78 -6.17 -49.11
CA VAL A 37 -11.03 -6.92 -48.09
C VAL A 37 -10.82 -8.37 -48.51
N ARG A 38 -11.86 -9.00 -49.10
CA ARG A 38 -11.74 -10.39 -49.58
C ARG A 38 -10.75 -10.52 -50.74
N ARG A 39 -10.72 -9.54 -51.65
CA ARG A 39 -9.76 -9.49 -52.78
C ARG A 39 -8.32 -9.26 -52.31
N ALA A 40 -8.10 -8.40 -51.32
CA ALA A 40 -6.78 -8.15 -50.74
C ALA A 40 -6.20 -9.39 -50.02
N VAL A 41 -7.06 -10.25 -49.46
CA VAL A 41 -6.65 -11.52 -48.82
C VAL A 41 -6.35 -12.63 -49.83
N GLU A 42 -6.99 -12.60 -51.00
CA GLU A 42 -6.74 -13.58 -52.06
C GLU A 42 -5.44 -13.29 -52.85
N ASP A 43 -5.03 -12.02 -52.93
CA ASP A 43 -3.86 -11.59 -53.72
C ASP A 43 -2.51 -11.58 -52.94
N ASP A 44 -2.50 -11.48 -51.60
CA ASP A 44 -1.26 -11.63 -50.78
C ASP A 44 -1.49 -12.45 -49.49
N PRO A 45 -1.32 -13.79 -49.55
CA PRO A 45 -1.48 -14.68 -48.40
C PRO A 45 -0.33 -14.61 -47.37
N GLN A 46 0.77 -13.92 -47.66
CA GLN A 46 2.00 -13.91 -46.84
C GLN A 46 2.34 -12.54 -46.23
N GLY A 47 1.62 -11.48 -46.58
CA GLY A 47 1.62 -10.19 -45.88
C GLY A 47 2.96 -9.45 -45.99
N THR A 48 3.49 -9.35 -47.22
CA THR A 48 4.82 -8.76 -47.46
C THR A 48 4.81 -7.32 -47.96
N ASP A 49 3.66 -6.77 -48.39
CA ASP A 49 3.56 -5.36 -48.78
C ASP A 49 2.79 -4.51 -47.76
N GLN A 50 3.33 -3.31 -47.49
CA GLN A 50 2.65 -2.27 -46.70
C GLN A 50 1.35 -1.88 -47.40
N LEU A 51 0.22 -2.22 -46.78
CA LEU A 51 -1.09 -1.72 -47.15
C LEU A 51 -1.11 -0.18 -46.99
N ASP A 52 -1.23 0.53 -48.11
CA ASP A 52 -1.41 1.98 -48.13
C ASP A 52 -2.86 2.30 -47.75
N ILE A 53 -3.08 2.63 -46.47
CA ILE A 53 -4.41 2.88 -45.92
C ILE A 53 -4.74 4.39 -46.05
N PRO A 54 -5.93 4.78 -46.57
CA PRO A 54 -6.35 6.18 -46.71
C PRO A 54 -6.30 6.96 -45.40
N ASP A 55 -5.93 8.24 -45.46
CA ASP A 55 -5.70 9.11 -44.29
C ASP A 55 -6.88 9.20 -43.30
N GLY A 56 -8.12 8.95 -43.75
CA GLY A 56 -9.31 8.91 -42.89
C GLY A 56 -9.39 7.71 -41.94
N VAL A 57 -8.51 6.71 -42.06
CA VAL A 57 -8.45 5.51 -41.19
C VAL A 57 -7.28 5.60 -40.19
N LYS A 58 -6.39 6.59 -40.33
CA LYS A 58 -5.36 6.83 -39.29
C LYS A 58 -6.00 7.30 -37.97
N ASP A 59 -7.14 7.96 -38.05
CA ASP A 59 -7.96 8.38 -36.89
C ASP A 59 -8.73 7.23 -36.21
N SER A 60 -8.76 6.03 -36.79
CA SER A 60 -9.34 4.84 -36.14
C SER A 60 -8.27 3.91 -35.53
N GLN A 61 -6.99 4.14 -35.82
CA GLN A 61 -5.90 3.51 -35.06
C GLN A 61 -5.81 4.07 -33.63
N SER A 62 -6.00 5.38 -33.43
CA SER A 62 -6.07 6.01 -32.10
C SER A 62 -7.25 5.51 -31.25
N PHE A 63 -8.33 5.01 -31.89
CA PHE A 63 -9.46 4.40 -31.17
C PHE A 63 -9.21 2.93 -30.75
N LEU A 64 -8.31 2.22 -31.45
CA LEU A 64 -8.02 0.80 -31.22
C LEU A 64 -6.72 0.55 -30.41
N ILE A 65 -5.84 1.55 -30.30
CA ILE A 65 -4.51 1.43 -29.66
C ILE A 65 -4.50 2.02 -28.23
N GLY A 66 -5.61 2.64 -27.80
CA GLY A 66 -5.55 3.58 -26.67
C GLY A 66 -4.93 4.90 -27.12
N ASP A 67 -4.82 5.89 -26.23
CA ASP A 67 -4.15 7.17 -26.55
C ASP A 67 -2.67 7.02 -26.96
N GLY A 68 -2.09 5.82 -26.83
CA GLY A 68 -0.78 5.45 -27.34
C GLY A 68 0.37 5.67 -26.36
N SER A 69 0.12 5.97 -25.08
CA SER A 69 1.20 5.97 -24.09
C SER A 69 1.64 4.51 -23.81
N GLU A 70 2.89 4.18 -24.15
CA GLU A 70 3.53 2.89 -23.83
C GLU A 70 4.61 3.07 -22.73
N ASP A 71 4.51 4.16 -21.98
CA ASP A 71 5.58 4.63 -21.08
C ASP A 71 5.72 3.81 -19.79
N TYR A 72 4.84 2.83 -19.58
CA TYR A 72 4.97 1.83 -18.53
C TYR A 72 6.14 0.86 -18.78
N LYS A 73 6.50 0.62 -20.06
CA LYS A 73 7.51 -0.38 -20.40
C LYS A 73 8.90 0.02 -19.91
N PRO A 74 9.70 -0.92 -19.38
CA PRO A 74 11.12 -0.65 -19.13
C PRO A 74 11.86 -0.35 -20.44
N TYR A 75 12.90 0.48 -20.39
CA TYR A 75 13.69 0.85 -21.56
C TYR A 75 15.18 0.60 -21.33
N SER A 76 15.87 0.21 -22.41
CA SER A 76 17.29 -0.13 -22.38
C SER A 76 18.19 1.11 -22.39
N VAL A 77 19.26 1.07 -21.61
CA VAL A 77 20.33 2.07 -21.54
C VAL A 77 21.69 1.38 -21.38
N PRO A 78 22.81 2.01 -21.76
CA PRO A 78 24.14 1.52 -21.35
C PRO A 78 24.26 1.46 -19.83
N CYS A 79 24.89 0.42 -19.30
CA CYS A 79 25.09 0.32 -17.86
C CYS A 79 26.06 1.41 -17.37
N PRO A 80 25.77 2.04 -16.21
CA PRO A 80 26.68 3.00 -15.62
C PRO A 80 27.98 2.32 -15.16
N THR A 81 29.07 3.09 -15.13
CA THR A 81 30.36 2.65 -14.58
C THR A 81 30.48 3.06 -13.11
N GLY A 82 31.25 2.31 -12.33
CA GLY A 82 31.50 2.64 -10.91
C GLY A 82 30.31 2.39 -9.98
N VAL A 83 29.28 1.69 -10.43
CA VAL A 83 28.12 1.32 -9.61
C VAL A 83 28.45 0.09 -8.76
N ASN A 84 28.10 0.17 -7.47
CA ASN A 84 28.04 -1.00 -6.62
C ASN A 84 26.69 -1.69 -6.78
N TRP A 85 26.65 -2.79 -7.53
CA TRP A 85 25.42 -3.53 -7.84
C TRP A 85 24.89 -4.36 -6.67
N ILE A 86 25.76 -4.77 -5.75
CA ILE A 86 25.37 -5.55 -4.57
C ILE A 86 25.94 -4.89 -3.32
N ARG A 87 25.05 -4.32 -2.51
CA ARG A 87 25.36 -3.86 -1.17
C ARG A 87 24.90 -4.89 -0.15
N SER A 88 25.80 -5.36 0.71
CA SER A 88 25.40 -6.22 1.82
C SER A 88 24.55 -5.45 2.83
N ALA A 89 23.44 -6.03 3.26
CA ALA A 89 22.60 -5.48 4.33
C ALA A 89 23.37 -5.27 5.65
N ARG A 90 24.46 -6.01 5.87
CA ARG A 90 25.34 -5.85 7.05
C ARG A 90 26.05 -4.50 7.11
N GLN A 91 26.12 -3.78 5.98
CA GLN A 91 26.74 -2.45 5.91
C GLN A 91 25.82 -1.33 6.41
N GLY A 92 24.58 -1.63 6.80
CA GLY A 92 23.59 -0.64 7.23
C GLY A 92 22.81 -0.07 6.05
N THR A 93 22.49 1.22 6.09
CA THR A 93 21.79 1.93 4.99
C THR A 93 22.73 2.30 3.85
N SER A 94 22.19 2.76 2.72
CA SER A 94 23.00 3.30 1.62
C SER A 94 23.60 4.67 1.97
N GLN A 95 24.62 5.09 1.23
CA GLN A 95 25.13 6.45 1.36
C GLN A 95 24.08 7.49 0.96
N SER A 96 23.31 7.22 -0.09
CA SER A 96 22.26 8.12 -0.57
C SER A 96 21.14 8.34 0.44
N GLU A 97 20.74 7.28 1.17
CA GLU A 97 19.76 7.40 2.27
C GLU A 97 20.32 8.25 3.41
N ARG A 98 21.60 8.04 3.80
CA ARG A 98 22.27 8.88 4.81
C ARG A 98 22.39 10.34 4.39
N ASP A 99 22.75 10.60 3.15
CA ASP A 99 22.89 11.96 2.61
C ASP A 99 21.54 12.68 2.55
N TYR A 100 20.46 11.95 2.23
CA TYR A 100 19.11 12.49 2.27
C TYR A 100 18.72 12.90 3.70
N LEU A 101 18.92 12.02 4.67
CA LEU A 101 18.61 12.31 6.07
C LEU A 101 19.45 13.45 6.63
N ALA A 102 20.73 13.55 6.22
CA ALA A 102 21.58 14.67 6.58
C ALA A 102 21.06 16.01 6.04
N ARG A 103 20.51 16.05 4.83
CA ARG A 103 19.86 17.25 4.26
C ARG A 103 18.53 17.57 4.93
N ARG A 104 17.78 16.56 5.35
CA ARG A 104 16.52 16.70 6.11
C ARG A 104 16.74 17.16 7.55
N GLN A 105 17.92 16.86 8.12
CA GLN A 105 18.25 17.09 9.53
C GLN A 105 17.85 18.47 10.08
N PRO A 106 18.14 19.60 9.40
CA PRO A 106 17.80 20.92 9.93
C PRO A 106 16.28 21.13 10.09
N ALA A 107 15.47 20.61 9.18
CA ALA A 107 14.01 20.68 9.28
C ALA A 107 13.48 19.81 10.42
N MET A 108 14.04 18.60 10.58
CA MET A 108 13.71 17.72 11.71
C MET A 108 14.08 18.36 13.05
N ASP A 109 15.26 18.97 13.16
CA ASP A 109 15.71 19.65 14.38
C ASP A 109 14.73 20.76 14.79
N GLN A 110 14.33 21.59 13.82
CA GLN A 110 13.37 22.66 14.03
C GLN A 110 12.00 22.12 14.43
N ALA A 111 11.53 21.06 13.75
CA ALA A 111 10.24 20.42 14.06
C ALA A 111 10.25 19.82 15.47
N PHE A 112 11.29 19.08 15.86
CA PHE A 112 11.43 18.54 17.21
C PHE A 112 11.45 19.65 18.26
N GLN A 113 12.25 20.71 18.07
CA GLN A 113 12.29 21.82 19.01
C GLN A 113 10.90 22.45 19.19
N SER A 114 10.19 22.67 18.08
CA SER A 114 8.81 23.20 18.09
C SER A 114 7.86 22.28 18.85
N MET A 115 7.87 20.97 18.54
CA MET A 115 6.97 20.00 19.17
C MET A 115 7.26 19.81 20.66
N MET A 116 8.52 19.72 21.07
CA MET A 116 8.90 19.63 22.48
C MET A 116 8.49 20.88 23.26
N THR A 117 8.66 22.07 22.67
CA THR A 117 8.24 23.34 23.29
C THR A 117 6.72 23.41 23.43
N LYS A 118 5.96 23.05 22.39
CA LYS A 118 4.48 22.99 22.42
C LYS A 118 3.97 22.00 23.48
N ALA A 119 4.66 20.87 23.66
CA ALA A 119 4.38 19.87 24.69
C ALA A 119 4.68 20.35 26.14
N GLY A 120 5.34 21.50 26.29
CA GLY A 120 5.76 22.05 27.58
C GLY A 120 6.94 21.30 28.21
N LEU A 121 7.77 20.64 27.39
CA LEU A 121 8.95 19.91 27.86
C LEU A 121 10.16 20.85 27.90
N SER A 122 10.81 20.91 29.05
CA SER A 122 11.93 21.83 29.32
C SER A 122 13.28 21.30 28.85
N GLN A 123 13.42 19.98 28.74
CA GLN A 123 14.64 19.32 28.28
C GLN A 123 14.53 18.97 26.80
N MET A 124 15.49 19.46 26.02
CA MET A 124 15.63 19.12 24.61
C MET A 124 16.53 17.88 24.47
N PRO A 125 16.24 16.98 23.52
CA PRO A 125 17.04 15.80 23.30
C PRO A 125 18.48 16.18 22.87
N PRO A 126 19.51 15.44 23.31
CA PRO A 126 20.91 15.78 23.03
C PRO A 126 21.30 15.55 21.55
N ARG A 127 20.46 14.81 20.83
CA ARG A 127 20.49 14.63 19.38
C ARG A 127 19.05 14.51 18.90
N THR A 128 18.81 14.84 17.64
CA THR A 128 17.49 14.65 17.05
C THR A 128 17.16 13.16 16.93
N PRO A 129 16.01 12.71 17.47
CA PRO A 129 15.59 11.32 17.35
C PRO A 129 15.25 10.93 15.90
N VAL A 130 15.53 9.68 15.54
CA VAL A 130 15.10 9.08 14.27
C VAL A 130 13.70 8.50 14.47
N VAL A 131 12.69 9.20 13.97
CA VAL A 131 11.28 8.79 14.09
C VAL A 131 10.75 8.25 12.77
N ALA A 132 9.96 7.18 12.83
CA ALA A 132 9.35 6.57 11.67
C ALA A 132 7.84 6.43 11.81
N LEU A 133 7.13 6.52 10.68
CA LEU A 133 5.72 6.21 10.56
C LEU A 133 5.55 4.88 9.83
N SER A 134 4.58 4.07 10.25
CA SER A 134 4.30 2.77 9.64
C SER A 134 2.79 2.63 9.40
N LEU A 135 2.40 2.51 8.14
CA LEU A 135 1.01 2.50 7.68
C LEU A 135 0.64 1.09 7.24
N SER A 136 -0.28 0.46 7.97
CA SER A 136 -0.69 -0.93 7.71
C SER A 136 -1.45 -1.14 6.40
N GLY A 137 -1.62 -2.41 6.02
CA GLY A 137 -2.43 -2.84 4.87
C GLY A 137 -3.93 -2.91 5.10
N GLY A 138 -4.69 -3.09 4.02
CA GLY A 138 -6.16 -3.18 4.04
C GLY A 138 -6.91 -2.43 2.93
N GLY A 139 -6.36 -2.39 1.70
CA GLY A 139 -7.00 -1.74 0.55
C GLY A 139 -7.31 -0.25 0.76
N TYR A 140 -8.41 0.24 0.16
CA TYR A 140 -8.81 1.64 0.30
C TYR A 140 -9.08 2.05 1.74
N ARG A 141 -9.60 1.15 2.59
CA ARG A 141 -9.81 1.42 4.02
C ARG A 141 -8.50 1.88 4.66
N ALA A 142 -7.45 1.07 4.52
CA ALA A 142 -6.16 1.36 5.10
C ALA A 142 -5.47 2.57 4.45
N MET A 143 -5.67 2.78 3.15
CA MET A 143 -5.17 3.97 2.46
C MET A 143 -5.80 5.26 3.03
N ILE A 144 -7.14 5.33 3.06
CA ILE A 144 -7.90 6.49 3.54
C ILE A 144 -7.58 6.73 5.02
N ASN A 145 -7.60 5.68 5.84
CA ASN A 145 -7.30 5.81 7.26
C ASN A 145 -5.84 6.24 7.50
N GLY A 146 -4.88 5.64 6.79
CA GLY A 146 -3.46 5.99 6.89
C GLY A 146 -3.15 7.42 6.44
N LEU A 147 -3.85 7.91 5.42
CA LEU A 147 -3.84 9.31 5.00
C LEU A 147 -4.40 10.23 6.11
N GLY A 148 -5.52 9.87 6.72
CA GLY A 148 -6.08 10.62 7.86
C GLY A 148 -5.16 10.65 9.08
N MET A 149 -4.57 9.51 9.44
CA MET A 149 -3.58 9.43 10.52
C MET A 149 -2.31 10.23 10.21
N THR A 150 -1.87 10.27 8.96
CA THR A 150 -0.79 11.17 8.50
C THR A 150 -1.17 12.63 8.68
N GLN A 151 -2.38 13.02 8.27
CA GLN A 151 -2.91 14.37 8.50
C GLN A 151 -2.97 14.73 9.99
N GLY A 152 -3.21 13.75 10.85
CA GLY A 152 -3.16 13.85 12.32
C GLY A 152 -1.82 14.34 12.87
N MET A 153 -0.75 14.27 12.07
CA MET A 153 0.61 14.68 12.42
C MET A 153 1.09 15.91 11.65
N MET A 154 0.29 16.44 10.72
CA MET A 154 0.65 17.57 9.86
C MET A 154 0.35 18.91 10.54
N SER A 155 1.29 19.85 10.46
CA SER A 155 1.15 21.20 11.00
C SER A 155 0.13 22.04 10.22
N GLN A 156 -0.12 21.70 8.96
CA GLN A 156 -1.08 22.34 8.07
C GLN A 156 -2.54 21.97 8.40
N SER A 157 -2.77 20.87 9.13
CA SER A 157 -4.11 20.45 9.58
C SER A 157 -4.56 21.29 10.78
N PRO A 158 -5.68 22.03 10.70
CA PRO A 158 -6.17 22.85 11.81
C PRO A 158 -6.49 22.03 13.06
N GLU A 159 -7.14 20.87 12.92
CA GLU A 159 -7.49 20.01 14.05
C GLU A 159 -6.23 19.46 14.71
N SER A 160 -5.28 18.93 13.91
CA SER A 160 -4.02 18.38 14.41
C SER A 160 -3.18 19.44 15.13
N SER A 161 -3.12 20.65 14.58
CA SER A 161 -2.42 21.79 15.19
C SER A 161 -3.09 22.21 16.51
N SER A 162 -4.42 22.27 16.55
CA SER A 162 -5.16 22.57 17.79
C SER A 162 -5.02 21.48 18.84
N ALA A 163 -4.97 20.21 18.42
CA ALA A 163 -4.80 19.06 19.29
C ALA A 163 -3.35 18.91 19.78
N GLY A 164 -2.38 19.65 19.23
CA GLY A 164 -0.96 19.58 19.63
C GLY A 164 -0.16 18.43 19.01
N THR A 165 -0.75 17.67 18.08
CA THR A 165 -0.07 16.58 17.34
C THR A 165 0.50 17.04 15.99
N GLY A 166 0.02 18.18 15.48
CA GLY A 166 0.47 18.78 14.21
C GLY A 166 1.91 19.30 14.26
N GLY A 167 2.75 18.74 13.39
CA GLY A 167 4.18 19.04 13.24
C GLY A 167 5.09 17.82 13.40
N TRP A 168 4.57 16.68 13.87
CA TRP A 168 5.35 15.45 13.98
C TRP A 168 5.74 14.83 12.62
N LEU A 169 4.99 15.10 11.55
CA LEU A 169 5.40 14.64 10.21
C LEU A 169 6.70 15.31 9.76
N ASP A 170 6.87 16.60 10.04
CA ASP A 170 8.07 17.37 9.70
C ASP A 170 9.30 16.83 10.46
N ALA A 171 9.09 16.21 11.62
CA ALA A 171 10.11 15.54 12.43
C ALA A 171 10.39 14.08 12.02
N ALA A 172 9.52 13.46 11.21
CA ALA A 172 9.68 12.05 10.84
C ALA A 172 10.80 11.86 9.80
N SER A 173 11.66 10.86 10.03
CA SER A 173 12.73 10.45 9.12
C SER A 173 12.24 9.49 8.04
N TYR A 174 11.30 8.60 8.39
CA TYR A 174 10.82 7.52 7.52
C TYR A 174 9.29 7.43 7.50
N MET A 175 8.72 7.00 6.38
CA MET A 175 7.32 6.59 6.25
C MET A 175 7.27 5.27 5.48
N ALA A 176 6.89 4.19 6.17
CA ALA A 176 6.75 2.85 5.61
C ALA A 176 5.28 2.49 5.36
N GLY A 177 5.00 1.85 4.23
CA GLY A 177 3.66 1.37 3.86
C GLY A 177 3.68 -0.03 3.25
N LEU A 178 2.63 -0.81 3.49
CA LEU A 178 2.37 -2.07 2.79
C LEU A 178 0.90 -2.12 2.35
N SER A 179 0.57 -2.85 1.27
CA SER A 179 -0.79 -2.97 0.75
C SER A 179 -1.47 -1.59 0.61
N GLY A 180 -2.71 -1.43 1.09
CA GLY A 180 -3.38 -0.11 1.17
C GLY A 180 -2.56 1.01 1.85
N GLY A 181 -1.72 0.69 2.83
CA GLY A 181 -0.78 1.66 3.43
C GLY A 181 0.32 2.09 2.45
N SER A 182 0.74 1.23 1.53
CA SER A 182 1.66 1.59 0.45
C SER A 182 1.02 2.53 -0.58
N TRP A 183 -0.31 2.45 -0.76
CA TRP A 183 -1.05 3.40 -1.58
C TRP A 183 -1.08 4.79 -0.94
N ALA A 184 -1.25 4.84 0.38
CA ALA A 184 -1.19 6.09 1.13
C ALA A 184 0.20 6.71 1.05
N THR A 185 1.25 5.95 1.38
CA THR A 185 2.64 6.40 1.26
C THR A 185 2.94 6.84 -0.17
N GLY A 186 2.57 6.04 -1.16
CA GLY A 186 2.90 6.33 -2.54
C GLY A 186 2.19 7.56 -3.10
N SER A 187 0.87 7.65 -2.90
CA SER A 187 0.08 8.81 -3.33
C SER A 187 0.52 10.08 -2.61
N PHE A 188 0.75 10.03 -1.29
CA PHE A 188 1.21 11.19 -0.50
C PHE A 188 2.53 11.75 -1.05
N MET A 189 3.49 10.87 -1.35
CA MET A 189 4.82 11.24 -1.83
C MET A 189 4.78 11.76 -3.27
N ALA A 190 4.02 11.11 -4.15
CA ALA A 190 3.84 11.55 -5.53
C ALA A 190 3.11 12.91 -5.62
N ASN A 191 2.30 13.26 -4.62
CA ASN A 191 1.63 14.56 -4.53
C ASN A 191 2.43 15.60 -3.72
N GLY A 192 3.72 15.39 -3.46
CA GLY A 192 4.57 16.38 -2.79
C GLY A 192 4.16 16.67 -1.35
N GLY A 193 3.55 15.69 -0.66
CA GLY A 193 3.10 15.84 0.72
C GLY A 193 1.88 16.75 0.89
N MET A 194 1.06 16.88 -0.15
CA MET A 194 -0.22 17.58 -0.11
C MET A 194 -1.09 17.12 1.07
N LEU A 195 -1.87 18.04 1.63
CA LEU A 195 -2.78 17.72 2.73
C LEU A 195 -3.74 16.59 2.29
N PRO A 196 -3.90 15.52 3.09
CA PRO A 196 -4.70 14.38 2.68
C PRO A 196 -6.16 14.67 2.30
N THR A 197 -6.82 15.65 2.94
CA THR A 197 -8.13 16.17 2.48
C THR A 197 -8.10 16.60 1.01
N ASP A 198 -7.05 17.32 0.62
CA ASP A 198 -6.91 17.87 -0.73
C ASP A 198 -6.57 16.77 -1.74
N ILE A 199 -5.80 15.75 -1.32
CA ILE A 199 -5.54 14.55 -2.12
C ILE A 199 -6.87 13.83 -2.42
N LEU A 200 -7.70 13.57 -1.41
CA LEU A 200 -8.99 12.91 -1.59
C LEU A 200 -9.93 13.70 -2.51
N GLN A 201 -9.98 15.02 -2.36
CA GLN A 201 -10.91 15.87 -3.11
C GLN A 201 -10.48 16.15 -4.55
N ASN A 202 -9.18 16.33 -4.79
CA ASN A 202 -8.67 16.91 -6.03
C ASN A 202 -7.82 15.94 -6.86
N VAL A 203 -7.33 14.87 -6.24
CA VAL A 203 -6.44 13.90 -6.88
C VAL A 203 -7.17 12.57 -7.04
N LEU A 204 -7.50 11.88 -5.97
CA LEU A 204 -7.93 10.49 -6.04
C LEU A 204 -9.21 10.30 -6.86
N ASN A 205 -9.26 9.27 -7.71
CA ASN A 205 -10.47 8.86 -8.42
C ASN A 205 -11.25 7.81 -7.62
N LEU A 206 -11.81 8.19 -6.47
CA LEU A 206 -12.50 7.23 -5.59
C LEU A 206 -13.94 6.93 -6.03
N ASP A 207 -14.59 7.90 -6.68
CA ASP A 207 -15.98 7.82 -7.12
C ASP A 207 -16.16 6.80 -8.26
N SER A 208 -15.10 6.46 -8.99
CA SER A 208 -15.07 5.39 -9.99
C SER A 208 -14.50 4.10 -9.38
N ASN A 209 -15.03 2.94 -9.76
CA ASN A 209 -14.54 1.67 -9.24
C ASN A 209 -13.15 1.35 -9.81
N LEU A 210 -12.20 0.99 -8.93
CA LEU A 210 -10.80 0.73 -9.26
C LEU A 210 -10.58 -0.28 -10.39
N ILE A 211 -11.43 -1.30 -10.49
CA ILE A 211 -11.29 -2.37 -11.49
C ILE A 211 -12.36 -2.26 -12.58
N PHE A 212 -13.53 -1.72 -12.25
CA PHE A 212 -14.70 -1.64 -13.12
C PHE A 212 -15.19 -0.20 -13.26
N PRO A 213 -14.38 0.72 -13.82
CA PRO A 213 -14.68 2.15 -13.82
C PRO A 213 -16.03 2.42 -14.47
N SER A 214 -16.82 3.37 -13.96
CA SER A 214 -18.18 3.61 -14.46
C SER A 214 -18.22 4.18 -15.88
N ASP A 215 -17.21 4.97 -16.21
CA ASP A 215 -16.97 5.74 -17.43
C ASP A 215 -15.62 5.36 -18.03
N GLY A 216 -15.36 5.71 -19.30
CA GLY A 216 -14.06 5.45 -19.93
C GLY A 216 -13.63 3.97 -20.01
N LYS A 217 -14.52 3.01 -19.74
CA LYS A 217 -14.18 1.56 -19.63
C LYS A 217 -13.32 1.05 -20.78
N VAL A 218 -13.72 1.36 -22.01
CA VAL A 218 -13.03 0.86 -23.21
C VAL A 218 -11.61 1.41 -23.28
N SER A 219 -11.42 2.72 -23.14
CA SER A 219 -10.08 3.33 -23.15
C SER A 219 -9.22 2.87 -21.97
N PHE A 220 -9.81 2.73 -20.79
CA PHE A 220 -9.12 2.19 -19.60
C PHE A 220 -8.51 0.81 -19.86
N TYR A 221 -9.30 -0.17 -20.30
CA TYR A 221 -8.78 -1.51 -20.55
C TYR A 221 -7.87 -1.59 -21.78
N LEU A 222 -8.13 -0.79 -22.83
CA LEU A 222 -7.26 -0.74 -24.01
C LEU A 222 -5.88 -0.15 -23.68
N ASN A 223 -5.82 0.98 -22.96
CA ASN A 223 -4.56 1.58 -22.52
C ASN A 223 -3.78 0.62 -21.61
N MET A 224 -4.48 -0.07 -20.71
CA MET A 224 -3.87 -1.06 -19.82
C MET A 224 -3.25 -2.21 -20.61
N LEU A 225 -4.01 -2.80 -21.54
CA LEU A 225 -3.53 -3.87 -22.41
C LEU A 225 -2.36 -3.42 -23.30
N SER A 226 -2.42 -2.20 -23.82
CA SER A 226 -1.37 -1.60 -24.63
C SER A 226 -0.05 -1.50 -23.85
N ASN A 227 -0.09 -0.92 -22.65
CA ASN A 227 1.07 -0.79 -21.77
C ASN A 227 1.67 -2.14 -21.36
N VAL A 228 0.82 -3.12 -21.00
CA VAL A 228 1.29 -4.47 -20.63
C VAL A 228 1.92 -5.20 -21.82
N ARG A 229 1.31 -5.11 -23.01
CA ARG A 229 1.90 -5.67 -24.24
C ARG A 229 3.22 -5.01 -24.60
N ALA A 230 3.35 -3.70 -24.38
CA ALA A 230 4.58 -2.99 -24.63
C ALA A 230 5.71 -3.45 -23.68
N LYS A 231 5.40 -3.72 -22.40
CA LYS A 231 6.32 -4.39 -21.47
C LYS A 231 6.71 -5.80 -21.95
N ALA A 232 5.74 -6.60 -22.41
CA ALA A 232 6.01 -7.94 -22.95
C ALA A 232 6.92 -7.89 -24.19
N ALA A 233 6.73 -6.92 -25.08
CA ALA A 233 7.53 -6.73 -26.28
C ALA A 233 9.01 -6.42 -25.98
N GLU A 234 9.29 -5.82 -24.81
CA GLU A 234 10.65 -5.60 -24.29
C GLU A 234 11.28 -6.86 -23.64
N GLY A 235 10.53 -7.97 -23.59
CA GLY A 235 10.98 -9.26 -23.10
C GLY A 235 10.83 -9.45 -21.58
N PHE A 236 10.01 -8.64 -20.92
CA PHE A 236 9.69 -8.78 -19.50
C PHE A 236 8.46 -9.66 -19.27
N PRO A 237 8.40 -10.42 -18.16
CA PRO A 237 7.20 -11.17 -17.81
C PRO A 237 6.05 -10.21 -17.51
N THR A 238 4.84 -10.60 -17.93
CA THR A 238 3.60 -9.87 -17.64
C THR A 238 2.73 -10.67 -16.69
N GLN A 239 2.09 -9.97 -15.77
CA GLN A 239 1.33 -10.54 -14.67
C GLN A 239 0.02 -9.81 -14.47
N ILE A 240 -0.86 -10.46 -13.71
CA ILE A 240 -2.03 -9.82 -13.11
C ILE A 240 -1.69 -8.52 -12.37
N THR A 241 -0.49 -8.48 -11.76
CA THR A 241 0.01 -7.34 -11.00
C THR A 241 0.24 -6.14 -11.89
N ASP A 242 0.59 -6.31 -13.16
CA ASP A 242 0.79 -5.19 -14.09
C ASP A 242 -0.53 -4.44 -14.36
N TYR A 243 -1.59 -5.19 -14.64
CA TYR A 243 -2.93 -4.63 -14.83
C TYR A 243 -3.44 -3.94 -13.55
N TRP A 244 -3.27 -4.61 -12.42
CA TRP A 244 -3.61 -4.05 -11.11
C TRP A 244 -2.84 -2.77 -10.78
N ALA A 245 -1.54 -2.75 -11.05
CA ALA A 245 -0.68 -1.61 -10.88
C ALA A 245 -1.15 -0.41 -11.72
N LEU A 246 -1.43 -0.62 -13.00
CA LEU A 246 -1.91 0.43 -13.89
C LEU A 246 -3.24 1.02 -13.42
N ALA A 247 -4.17 0.17 -12.96
CA ALA A 247 -5.43 0.62 -12.33
C ALA A 247 -5.19 1.46 -11.07
N LEU A 248 -4.28 1.02 -10.18
CA LEU A 248 -3.87 1.81 -9.01
C LEU A 248 -3.25 3.15 -9.42
N GLY A 249 -2.38 3.17 -10.41
CA GLY A 249 -1.76 4.39 -10.92
C GLY A 249 -2.79 5.41 -11.39
N ASP A 250 -3.77 4.95 -12.17
CA ASP A 250 -4.86 5.77 -12.69
C ASP A 250 -5.74 6.40 -11.58
N HIS A 251 -5.94 5.68 -10.48
CA HIS A 251 -6.77 6.17 -9.38
C HIS A 251 -6.00 7.04 -8.38
N LEU A 252 -4.71 6.80 -8.19
CA LEU A 252 -3.99 7.25 -6.99
C LEU A 252 -2.86 8.24 -7.26
N LEU A 253 -2.34 8.29 -8.48
CA LEU A 253 -1.25 9.18 -8.84
C LEU A 253 -1.78 10.51 -9.42
N PRO A 254 -0.96 11.58 -9.39
CA PRO A 254 -1.24 12.82 -10.11
C PRO A 254 -1.60 12.58 -11.58
N LYS A 255 -2.50 13.41 -12.11
CA LYS A 255 -3.10 13.23 -13.44
C LYS A 255 -2.08 13.03 -14.55
N GLN A 256 -0.95 13.75 -14.52
CA GLN A 256 0.08 13.62 -15.54
C GLN A 256 0.76 12.24 -15.60
N TRP A 257 0.62 11.42 -14.55
CA TRP A 257 1.19 10.08 -14.46
C TRP A 257 0.15 8.97 -14.51
N ARG A 258 -1.06 9.29 -14.97
CA ARG A 258 -2.16 8.32 -15.12
C ARG A 258 -2.11 7.60 -16.44
N LEU A 259 -2.96 6.59 -16.54
CA LEU A 259 -3.03 5.67 -17.65
C LEU A 259 -3.46 6.34 -18.96
N ASP A 260 -4.23 7.42 -18.88
CA ASP A 260 -4.69 8.22 -20.02
C ASP A 260 -3.70 9.31 -20.46
N THR A 261 -2.55 9.40 -19.78
CA THR A 261 -1.53 10.43 -20.04
C THR A 261 -0.15 9.80 -20.26
N SER A 262 0.56 9.42 -19.20
CA SER A 262 1.89 8.83 -19.29
C SER A 262 2.24 8.15 -17.95
N PRO A 263 1.99 6.84 -17.80
CA PRO A 263 2.21 6.12 -16.55
C PRO A 263 3.70 5.83 -16.29
N ASN A 264 4.51 6.89 -16.16
CA ASN A 264 5.98 6.84 -16.25
C ASN A 264 6.74 7.32 -15.01
N ILE A 265 6.05 7.65 -13.92
CA ILE A 265 6.71 8.03 -12.68
C ILE A 265 7.27 6.79 -11.99
N THR A 266 8.59 6.74 -11.85
CA THR A 266 9.29 5.66 -11.15
C THR A 266 9.53 5.99 -9.68
N PHE A 267 9.73 4.96 -8.86
CA PHE A 267 10.06 5.12 -7.44
C PHE A 267 11.42 5.84 -7.26
N SER A 268 12.42 5.51 -8.09
CA SER A 268 13.68 6.27 -8.19
C SER A 268 13.49 7.71 -8.66
N GLY A 269 12.55 7.94 -9.58
CA GLY A 269 12.25 9.23 -10.17
C GLY A 269 11.55 10.20 -9.22
N LEU A 270 11.06 9.74 -8.07
CA LEU A 270 10.43 10.61 -7.07
C LEU A 270 11.36 11.77 -6.65
N LEU A 271 12.66 11.49 -6.47
CA LEU A 271 13.64 12.49 -6.01
C LEU A 271 13.93 13.59 -7.03
N SER A 272 13.69 13.34 -8.31
CA SER A 272 13.91 14.31 -9.39
C SER A 272 12.63 15.01 -9.84
N ASN A 273 11.46 14.38 -9.64
CA ASN A 273 10.18 14.90 -10.13
C ASN A 273 9.36 15.59 -9.05
N ILE A 274 9.63 15.34 -7.76
CA ILE A 274 8.89 15.93 -6.63
C ILE A 274 9.81 16.90 -5.88
N SER A 275 9.53 18.20 -5.95
CA SER A 275 10.40 19.23 -5.37
C SER A 275 10.58 19.08 -3.85
N GLN A 276 9.54 18.67 -3.13
CA GLN A 276 9.60 18.46 -1.68
C GLN A 276 10.55 17.30 -1.33
N LEU A 277 10.57 16.23 -2.13
CA LEU A 277 11.53 15.15 -1.94
C LEU A 277 12.94 15.59 -2.35
N GLN A 278 13.09 16.32 -3.46
CA GLN A 278 14.38 16.87 -3.87
C GLN A 278 15.00 17.74 -2.76
N ASN A 279 14.19 18.55 -2.08
CA ASN A 279 14.60 19.43 -0.98
C ASN A 279 14.70 18.73 0.39
N ALA A 280 14.44 17.41 0.46
CA ALA A 280 14.41 16.63 1.69
C ALA A 280 13.36 17.10 2.73
N GLU A 281 12.25 17.68 2.25
CA GLU A 281 11.13 18.20 3.05
C GLU A 281 10.13 17.12 3.48
N LEU A 282 10.15 15.93 2.87
CA LEU A 282 9.33 14.77 3.28
C LEU A 282 10.16 13.64 3.90
N PRO A 283 9.55 12.74 4.69
CA PRO A 283 10.22 11.53 5.16
C PRO A 283 10.65 10.62 4.00
N VAL A 284 11.65 9.77 4.22
CA VAL A 284 12.04 8.74 3.26
C VAL A 284 10.88 7.75 3.08
N PRO A 285 10.34 7.57 1.85
CA PRO A 285 9.32 6.58 1.61
C PRO A 285 9.91 5.18 1.54
N ILE A 286 9.25 4.24 2.21
CA ILE A 286 9.55 2.82 2.17
C ILE A 286 8.26 2.08 1.80
N ILE A 287 8.30 1.26 0.76
CA ILE A 287 7.23 0.29 0.47
C ILE A 287 7.79 -1.10 0.69
N ILE A 288 6.99 -2.04 1.20
CA ILE A 288 7.41 -3.44 1.35
C ILE A 288 6.47 -4.42 0.67
N ALA A 289 7.05 -5.56 0.27
CA ALA A 289 6.34 -6.75 -0.20
C ALA A 289 6.94 -8.00 0.46
N ALA A 290 6.26 -9.14 0.37
CA ALA A 290 6.78 -10.42 0.83
C ALA A 290 7.08 -11.35 -0.35
N GLU A 291 8.09 -12.19 -0.21
CA GLU A 291 8.38 -13.26 -1.16
C GLU A 291 7.37 -14.41 -1.05
N ARG A 292 6.96 -14.95 -2.20
CA ARG A 292 6.18 -16.20 -2.29
C ARG A 292 6.73 -17.06 -3.42
N GLU A 293 7.27 -18.24 -3.14
CA GLU A 293 7.93 -19.05 -4.18
C GLU A 293 6.94 -19.53 -5.26
N PRO A 294 7.40 -19.75 -6.50
CA PRO A 294 6.55 -20.27 -7.58
C PRO A 294 5.90 -21.60 -7.20
N GLY A 295 4.56 -21.64 -7.22
CA GLY A 295 3.77 -22.83 -6.91
C GLY A 295 3.31 -22.95 -5.45
N GLU A 296 3.70 -22.02 -4.58
CA GLU A 296 3.16 -21.90 -3.22
C GLU A 296 1.88 -21.05 -3.19
N VAL A 297 0.91 -21.45 -2.38
CA VAL A 297 -0.38 -20.76 -2.19
C VAL A 297 -0.44 -20.03 -0.85
N VAL A 298 0.41 -20.40 0.11
CA VAL A 298 0.46 -19.83 1.46
C VAL A 298 1.77 -19.08 1.61
N VAL A 299 1.70 -17.84 2.09
CA VAL A 299 2.88 -17.03 2.40
C VAL A 299 3.21 -17.23 3.88
N PRO A 300 4.28 -17.97 4.23
CA PRO A 300 4.57 -18.25 5.63
C PRO A 300 5.05 -16.98 6.36
N SER A 301 4.84 -16.92 7.67
CA SER A 301 5.27 -15.78 8.50
C SER A 301 6.78 -15.59 8.56
N ASN A 302 7.57 -16.58 8.10
CA ASN A 302 9.02 -16.50 7.95
C ASN A 302 9.47 -16.05 6.54
N SER A 303 8.55 -15.65 5.65
CA SER A 303 8.88 -15.18 4.29
C SER A 303 9.87 -14.02 4.31
N THR A 304 10.65 -13.88 3.24
CA THR A 304 11.54 -12.73 3.07
C THR A 304 10.72 -11.48 2.78
N VAL A 305 11.03 -10.40 3.50
CA VAL A 305 10.44 -9.08 3.28
C VAL A 305 11.39 -8.30 2.38
N TRP A 306 10.87 -7.83 1.25
CA TRP A 306 11.56 -6.97 0.31
C TRP A 306 11.12 -5.53 0.54
N GLU A 307 12.07 -4.60 0.54
CA GLU A 307 11.80 -3.17 0.66
C GLU A 307 12.21 -2.41 -0.60
N PHE A 308 11.46 -1.36 -0.89
CA PHE A 308 11.67 -0.40 -1.96
C PHE A 308 11.90 0.98 -1.33
N THR A 309 13.05 1.57 -1.62
CA THR A 309 13.41 2.96 -1.31
C THR A 309 13.72 3.70 -2.62
N PRO A 310 13.71 5.04 -2.69
CA PRO A 310 14.03 5.75 -3.93
C PRO A 310 15.44 5.50 -4.47
N TRP A 311 16.31 4.84 -3.69
CA TRP A 311 17.69 4.54 -4.09
C TRP A 311 17.90 3.05 -4.33
N GLU A 312 17.34 2.21 -3.48
CA GLU A 312 17.66 0.80 -3.45
C GLU A 312 16.43 -0.07 -3.26
N TYR A 313 16.51 -1.25 -3.86
CA TYR A 313 15.60 -2.36 -3.67
C TYR A 313 16.39 -3.52 -3.08
N GLY A 314 15.81 -4.22 -2.11
CA GLY A 314 16.49 -5.35 -1.49
C GLY A 314 15.83 -5.86 -0.22
N SER A 315 16.57 -6.65 0.54
CA SER A 315 16.11 -7.20 1.79
C SER A 315 17.22 -7.23 2.82
N TRP A 316 16.84 -7.10 4.09
CA TRP A 316 17.77 -7.25 5.21
C TRP A 316 18.14 -8.71 5.49
N ALA A 317 17.25 -9.64 5.16
CA ALA A 317 17.42 -11.08 5.36
C ALA A 317 16.69 -11.88 4.27
N ILE A 318 17.44 -12.69 3.54
CA ILE A 318 16.95 -13.46 2.38
C ILE A 318 16.92 -14.95 2.68
N GLY A 319 16.08 -15.67 1.93
CA GLY A 319 15.92 -17.12 2.03
C GLY A 319 14.74 -17.52 2.90
N GLN A 320 14.46 -18.82 2.92
CA GLN A 320 13.29 -19.37 3.61
C GLN A 320 13.66 -20.52 4.53
N ASN A 321 12.71 -20.87 5.42
CA ASN A 321 12.84 -21.99 6.36
C ASN A 321 14.17 -21.92 7.13
N ASN A 322 14.94 -23.01 7.16
CA ASN A 322 16.18 -23.09 7.93
C ASN A 322 17.41 -22.52 7.20
N ASN A 323 17.25 -21.89 6.03
CA ASN A 323 18.35 -21.37 5.21
C ASN A 323 18.21 -19.85 4.98
N LYS A 324 18.15 -19.07 6.07
CA LYS A 324 18.20 -17.60 5.99
C LYS A 324 19.61 -17.07 6.13
N THR A 325 19.95 -16.10 5.28
CA THR A 325 21.22 -15.37 5.32
C THR A 325 20.97 -13.87 5.41
N ALA A 326 22.04 -13.10 5.67
CA ALA A 326 21.94 -11.65 5.54
C ALA A 326 21.67 -11.28 4.08
N GLY A 327 20.75 -10.34 3.87
CA GLY A 327 20.32 -9.95 2.54
C GLY A 327 21.24 -8.94 1.85
N PHE A 328 20.75 -8.51 0.69
CA PHE A 328 21.46 -7.62 -0.23
C PHE A 328 20.51 -6.53 -0.74
N PHE A 329 21.12 -5.46 -1.24
CA PHE A 329 20.45 -4.34 -1.88
C PHE A 329 21.13 -4.01 -3.21
N THR A 330 20.35 -3.53 -4.17
CA THR A 330 20.79 -3.06 -5.48
C THR A 330 20.15 -1.70 -5.78
N PRO A 331 20.75 -0.84 -6.63
CA PRO A 331 20.09 0.37 -7.10
C PRO A 331 18.73 0.10 -7.74
N ILE A 332 17.67 0.72 -7.21
CA ILE A 332 16.28 0.46 -7.63
C ILE A 332 16.03 0.85 -9.09
N GLU A 333 16.71 1.90 -9.56
CA GLU A 333 16.60 2.44 -10.93
C GLU A 333 16.90 1.38 -12.01
N TYR A 334 17.63 0.32 -11.66
CA TYR A 334 18.14 -0.68 -12.60
C TYR A 334 17.61 -2.10 -12.39
N ILE A 335 16.54 -2.29 -11.59
CA ILE A 335 16.05 -3.62 -11.16
C ILE A 335 15.46 -4.49 -12.28
N GLY A 336 15.26 -3.94 -13.48
CA GLY A 336 14.93 -4.72 -14.68
C GLY A 336 16.15 -5.36 -15.36
N THR A 337 17.37 -5.04 -14.92
CA THR A 337 18.61 -5.52 -15.55
C THR A 337 18.90 -6.96 -15.18
N ARG A 338 19.22 -7.81 -16.16
CA ARG A 338 19.71 -9.17 -15.92
C ARG A 338 21.10 -9.15 -15.28
N MET A 339 21.21 -9.82 -14.14
CA MET A 339 22.42 -9.89 -13.33
C MET A 339 22.95 -11.33 -13.26
N SER A 340 24.26 -11.49 -13.12
CA SER A 340 24.88 -12.77 -12.78
C SER A 340 26.21 -12.51 -12.07
N GLY A 341 26.46 -13.20 -10.97
CA GLY A 341 27.71 -13.07 -10.22
C GLY A 341 27.93 -11.66 -9.65
N GLY A 342 26.84 -10.93 -9.40
CA GLY A 342 26.89 -9.55 -8.88
C GLY A 342 27.23 -8.46 -9.90
N GLN A 343 27.12 -8.75 -11.21
CA GLN A 343 27.32 -7.78 -12.28
C GLN A 343 26.24 -7.93 -13.38
N PRO A 344 25.97 -6.88 -14.17
CA PRO A 344 25.11 -6.99 -15.36
C PRO A 344 25.67 -8.02 -16.34
N VAL A 345 24.80 -8.84 -16.92
CA VAL A 345 25.21 -9.86 -17.92
C VAL A 345 25.69 -9.22 -19.23
N ASP A 346 25.20 -8.02 -19.54
CA ASP A 346 25.61 -7.21 -20.69
C ASP A 346 25.75 -5.75 -20.24
N MET A 347 27.01 -5.27 -20.18
CA MET A 347 27.32 -3.89 -19.79
C MET A 347 26.79 -2.83 -20.75
N ASN A 348 26.39 -3.19 -21.97
CA ASN A 348 25.76 -2.25 -22.90
C ASN A 348 24.23 -2.20 -22.74
N LYS A 349 23.65 -3.06 -21.88
CA LYS A 349 22.21 -3.30 -21.81
C LYS A 349 21.71 -3.42 -20.37
N CYS A 350 21.62 -2.29 -19.69
CA CYS A 350 20.87 -2.13 -18.46
C CYS A 350 19.45 -1.63 -18.75
N TYR A 351 18.52 -1.81 -17.81
CA TYR A 351 17.14 -1.37 -17.97
C TYR A 351 16.73 -0.40 -16.88
N LYS A 352 16.04 0.68 -17.27
CA LYS A 352 15.37 1.63 -16.38
C LYS A 352 13.87 1.58 -16.57
N GLY A 353 13.11 2.16 -15.64
CA GLY A 353 11.66 2.24 -15.74
C GLY A 353 10.92 0.97 -15.31
N PHE A 354 11.61 -0.06 -14.81
CA PHE A 354 10.94 -1.23 -14.23
C PHE A 354 10.33 -0.92 -12.84
N ASP A 355 10.91 0.06 -12.13
CA ASP A 355 10.48 0.52 -10.82
C ASP A 355 9.34 1.54 -10.89
N GLN A 356 8.39 1.39 -11.83
CA GLN A 356 7.21 2.25 -11.90
C GLN A 356 6.52 2.32 -10.54
N MET A 357 6.14 3.52 -10.12
CA MET A 357 5.51 3.78 -8.82
C MET A 357 4.25 2.92 -8.65
N SER A 358 3.44 2.86 -9.70
CA SER A 358 2.24 2.03 -9.80
C SER A 358 2.56 0.54 -9.62
N PHE A 359 3.65 0.04 -10.21
CA PHE A 359 4.07 -1.36 -10.10
C PHE A 359 4.62 -1.71 -8.72
N VAL A 360 5.39 -0.82 -8.09
CA VAL A 360 5.86 -0.98 -6.71
C VAL A 360 4.67 -1.02 -5.74
N MET A 361 3.72 -0.09 -5.88
CA MET A 361 2.48 -0.09 -5.10
C MET A 361 1.63 -1.35 -5.34
N GLY A 362 1.46 -1.75 -6.60
CA GLY A 362 0.70 -2.92 -7.00
C GLY A 362 1.32 -4.22 -6.49
N THR A 363 2.65 -4.35 -6.53
CA THR A 363 3.39 -5.49 -5.96
C THR A 363 3.13 -5.64 -4.47
N SER A 364 3.17 -4.53 -3.75
CA SER A 364 2.87 -4.44 -2.31
C SER A 364 1.41 -4.75 -1.96
N SER A 365 0.49 -4.79 -2.93
CA SER A 365 -0.95 -5.03 -2.73
C SER A 365 -1.55 -6.08 -3.67
N THR A 366 -0.73 -7.01 -4.16
CA THR A 366 -1.17 -8.11 -5.05
C THR A 366 -1.78 -9.23 -4.19
N LEU A 367 -3.12 -9.27 -4.09
CA LEU A 367 -3.93 -10.26 -3.36
C LEU A 367 -4.90 -10.98 -4.35
N PHE A 368 -4.44 -11.95 -5.13
CA PHE A 368 -5.25 -12.57 -6.21
C PHE A 368 -5.71 -14.00 -5.99
N ASN A 369 -6.03 -14.35 -4.76
CA ASN A 369 -6.60 -15.64 -4.37
C ASN A 369 -8.15 -15.67 -4.47
N GLY A 370 -8.85 -14.54 -4.73
CA GLY A 370 -10.33 -14.53 -4.80
C GLY A 370 -11.01 -13.53 -5.75
N GLY A 371 -10.53 -12.28 -5.84
CA GLY A 371 -11.24 -11.21 -6.59
C GLY A 371 -11.19 -11.37 -8.11
N LEU A 372 -10.06 -11.85 -8.64
CA LEU A 372 -9.87 -11.99 -10.08
C LEU A 372 -10.47 -13.29 -10.65
N LEU A 373 -10.76 -14.28 -9.80
CA LEU A 373 -11.54 -15.46 -10.17
C LEU A 373 -13.01 -15.12 -10.47
N GLN A 374 -13.54 -14.00 -9.95
CA GLN A 374 -14.89 -13.51 -10.28
C GLN A 374 -14.95 -12.81 -11.65
N LEU A 375 -13.83 -12.24 -12.12
CA LEU A 375 -13.71 -11.65 -13.46
C LEU A 375 -13.92 -12.70 -14.57
N ALA A 376 -13.52 -13.96 -14.34
CA ALA A 376 -13.75 -15.07 -15.26
C ALA A 376 -15.23 -15.49 -15.38
N GLN A 377 -16.13 -14.98 -14.52
CA GLN A 377 -17.55 -15.35 -14.51
C GLN A 377 -18.49 -14.31 -15.14
N LEU A 378 -17.97 -13.24 -15.75
CA LEU A 378 -18.79 -12.22 -16.40
C LEU A 378 -19.31 -12.69 -17.78
N ASN A 379 -20.61 -12.48 -18.04
CA ASN A 379 -21.28 -12.89 -19.26
C ASN A 379 -21.00 -11.96 -20.46
N SER A 380 -20.91 -12.59 -21.65
CA SER A 380 -20.43 -12.07 -22.93
C SER A 380 -20.99 -10.71 -23.39
N SER A 381 -20.11 -9.70 -23.38
CA SER A 381 -20.13 -8.49 -24.21
C SER A 381 -18.71 -8.29 -24.76
N GLY A 382 -18.47 -7.41 -25.75
CA GLY A 382 -17.11 -7.20 -26.31
C GLY A 382 -16.04 -6.79 -25.27
N LEU A 383 -16.47 -6.18 -24.17
CA LEU A 383 -15.63 -5.89 -23.00
C LEU A 383 -15.14 -7.15 -22.27
N VAL A 384 -15.98 -8.20 -22.26
CA VAL A 384 -15.65 -9.49 -21.66
C VAL A 384 -14.61 -10.24 -22.49
N ASP A 385 -14.57 -10.05 -23.81
CA ASP A 385 -13.53 -10.67 -24.63
C ASP A 385 -12.17 -10.00 -24.41
N LEU A 386 -12.14 -8.67 -24.22
CA LEU A 386 -10.92 -7.95 -23.80
C LEU A 386 -10.43 -8.41 -22.41
N LEU A 387 -11.35 -8.58 -21.45
CA LEU A 387 -11.03 -9.13 -20.13
C LEU A 387 -10.59 -10.59 -20.19
N LYS A 388 -11.18 -11.40 -21.08
CA LYS A 388 -10.73 -12.78 -21.32
C LYS A 388 -9.36 -12.83 -21.96
N ASP A 389 -9.01 -11.89 -22.85
CA ASP A 389 -7.66 -11.80 -23.41
C ASP A 389 -6.64 -11.46 -22.31
N ILE A 390 -6.96 -10.51 -21.42
CA ILE A 390 -6.15 -10.22 -20.22
C ILE A 390 -5.99 -11.48 -19.34
N LEU A 391 -7.09 -12.19 -19.08
CA LEU A 391 -7.06 -13.44 -18.29
C LEU A 391 -6.32 -14.57 -19.01
N ALA A 392 -6.42 -14.66 -20.35
CA ALA A 392 -5.78 -15.69 -21.15
C ALA A 392 -4.26 -15.48 -21.21
N ASP A 393 -3.80 -14.24 -21.43
CA ASP A 393 -2.38 -13.84 -21.40
C ASP A 393 -1.78 -14.10 -20.01
N VAL A 394 -2.56 -13.93 -18.93
CA VAL A 394 -2.14 -14.26 -17.54
C VAL A 394 -2.21 -15.77 -17.23
N SER A 395 -3.16 -16.50 -17.83
CA SER A 395 -3.43 -17.92 -17.51
C SER A 395 -2.41 -18.91 -18.07
N GLN A 396 -1.66 -18.54 -19.11
CA GLN A 396 -0.65 -19.44 -19.69
C GLN A 396 0.55 -19.67 -18.76
N ASP A 397 0.80 -18.78 -17.77
CA ASP A 397 2.01 -18.80 -16.93
C ASP A 397 1.79 -18.93 -15.41
N LYS A 398 0.57 -19.16 -14.91
CA LYS A 398 0.27 -19.21 -13.45
C LYS A 398 0.86 -18.02 -12.67
N ASN A 399 0.89 -16.83 -13.27
CA ASN A 399 1.67 -15.70 -12.76
C ASN A 399 0.79 -14.68 -12.03
N ASP A 400 0.23 -15.10 -10.90
CA ASP A 400 -0.64 -14.29 -10.05
C ASP A 400 0.13 -13.39 -9.05
N VAL A 401 1.46 -13.33 -9.20
CA VAL A 401 2.41 -12.62 -8.34
C VAL A 401 3.30 -11.70 -9.16
N ALA A 402 3.90 -10.70 -8.51
CA ALA A 402 4.87 -9.84 -9.16
C ALA A 402 6.20 -10.59 -9.36
N GLN A 403 6.81 -10.58 -10.55
CA GLN A 403 8.16 -11.13 -10.76
C GLN A 403 9.17 -10.02 -11.01
N TYR A 404 10.28 -10.11 -10.29
CA TYR A 404 11.42 -9.21 -10.41
C TYR A 404 12.65 -10.00 -10.81
N VAL A 405 13.53 -9.40 -11.61
CA VAL A 405 14.81 -10.03 -11.92
C VAL A 405 15.61 -10.20 -10.63
N ASN A 406 16.16 -11.40 -10.40
CA ASN A 406 17.00 -11.63 -9.25
C ASN A 406 18.38 -10.96 -9.43
N PHE A 407 18.56 -9.78 -8.84
CA PHE A 407 19.82 -9.06 -8.91
C PHE A 407 20.99 -9.80 -8.22
N ALA A 408 20.70 -10.75 -7.34
CA ALA A 408 21.68 -11.56 -6.64
C ALA A 408 21.89 -12.95 -7.30
N ALA A 409 21.39 -13.17 -8.52
CA ALA A 409 21.59 -14.42 -9.24
C ALA A 409 23.07 -14.78 -9.39
N ASN A 410 23.41 -16.04 -9.09
CA ASN A 410 24.77 -16.58 -9.11
C ASN A 410 25.82 -15.83 -8.26
N TYR A 411 25.40 -14.90 -7.40
CA TYR A 411 26.32 -14.20 -6.50
C TYR A 411 26.73 -15.11 -5.34
N THR A 412 28.03 -15.41 -5.23
CA THR A 412 28.58 -16.42 -4.31
C THR A 412 29.68 -15.89 -3.37
N GLU A 413 30.01 -14.60 -3.44
CA GLU A 413 31.02 -14.02 -2.54
C GLU A 413 30.55 -13.98 -1.07
N LEU A 414 29.24 -13.98 -0.85
CA LEU A 414 28.61 -14.07 0.46
C LEU A 414 27.51 -15.15 0.46
N PRO A 415 27.15 -15.72 1.62
CA PRO A 415 26.04 -16.67 1.72
C PRO A 415 24.74 -16.08 1.14
N ASN A 416 24.20 -16.73 0.12
CA ASN A 416 23.09 -16.23 -0.67
C ASN A 416 22.05 -17.32 -0.87
N ALA A 417 20.92 -17.22 -0.16
CA ALA A 417 19.88 -18.23 -0.20
C ALA A 417 19.04 -18.20 -1.49
N VAL A 418 19.11 -17.12 -2.28
CA VAL A 418 18.35 -16.96 -3.52
C VAL A 418 19.26 -17.05 -4.76
N SER A 419 20.51 -17.50 -4.64
CA SER A 419 21.50 -17.45 -5.74
C SER A 419 21.10 -18.23 -6.99
N ASN A 420 20.29 -19.28 -6.82
CA ASN A 420 19.86 -20.20 -7.89
C ASN A 420 18.56 -19.77 -8.58
N LEU A 421 17.92 -18.68 -8.13
CA LEU A 421 16.69 -18.17 -8.72
C LEU A 421 17.01 -17.21 -9.85
N GLU A 422 16.25 -17.28 -10.96
CA GLU A 422 16.34 -16.28 -12.04
C GLU A 422 15.45 -15.06 -11.74
N TYR A 423 14.27 -15.32 -11.19
CA TYR A 423 13.29 -14.32 -10.79
C TYR A 423 12.93 -14.48 -9.31
N LEU A 424 12.62 -13.35 -8.68
CA LEU A 424 12.05 -13.26 -7.34
C LEU A 424 10.55 -12.98 -7.49
N THR A 425 9.71 -13.71 -6.77
CA THR A 425 8.26 -13.59 -6.81
C THR A 425 7.74 -12.91 -5.55
N MET A 426 6.98 -11.83 -5.72
CA MET A 426 6.50 -10.97 -4.64
C MET A 426 4.99 -10.82 -4.62
N VAL A 427 4.48 -10.72 -3.39
CA VAL A 427 3.05 -10.58 -3.06
C VAL A 427 2.88 -9.56 -1.94
N ASP A 428 1.62 -9.25 -1.64
CA ASP A 428 1.25 -8.40 -0.52
C ASP A 428 1.84 -8.94 0.81
N ALA A 429 2.65 -8.13 1.48
CA ALA A 429 3.28 -8.51 2.75
C ALA A 429 2.27 -8.75 3.88
N GLY A 430 1.07 -8.19 3.77
CA GLY A 430 -0.05 -8.46 4.66
C GLY A 430 -0.46 -9.94 4.70
N GLU A 431 -0.18 -10.72 3.65
CA GLU A 431 -0.42 -12.18 3.64
C GLU A 431 0.43 -12.94 4.67
N THR A 432 1.50 -12.33 5.20
CA THR A 432 2.32 -12.90 6.29
C THR A 432 1.71 -12.70 7.69
N ASN A 433 0.53 -12.07 7.77
CA ASN A 433 -0.09 -11.60 9.01
C ASN A 433 0.74 -10.54 9.78
N GLN A 434 1.75 -9.94 9.13
CA GLN A 434 2.51 -8.80 9.64
C GLN A 434 2.02 -7.52 8.94
N ASN A 435 0.74 -7.21 9.13
CA ASN A 435 0.05 -6.18 8.36
C ASN A 435 0.54 -4.74 8.63
N ILE A 436 1.41 -4.51 9.63
CA ILE A 436 2.04 -3.21 9.92
C ILE A 436 3.51 -3.28 9.49
N PRO A 437 3.98 -2.44 8.54
CA PRO A 437 5.32 -2.54 7.94
C PRO A 437 6.43 -1.98 8.85
N ILE A 438 6.70 -2.62 10.00
CA ILE A 438 7.72 -2.15 10.95
C ILE A 438 9.08 -2.84 10.81
N GLU A 439 9.17 -4.04 10.22
CA GLU A 439 10.43 -4.81 10.13
C GLU A 439 11.60 -3.98 9.58
N PRO A 440 11.48 -3.26 8.44
CA PRO A 440 12.52 -2.35 7.94
C PRO A 440 13.03 -1.32 8.95
N LEU A 441 12.16 -0.87 9.85
CA LEU A 441 12.41 0.19 10.83
C LEU A 441 13.06 -0.37 12.11
N LEU A 442 12.89 -1.67 12.37
CA LEU A 442 13.47 -2.35 13.53
C LEU A 442 14.94 -2.76 13.29
N MET A 443 15.40 -2.74 12.03
CA MET A 443 16.76 -3.08 11.67
C MET A 443 17.77 -2.10 12.27
N SER A 444 18.90 -2.61 12.77
CA SER A 444 19.94 -1.80 13.42
C SER A 444 20.58 -0.79 12.47
N GLY A 445 20.56 -1.04 11.16
CA GLY A 445 21.11 -0.15 10.13
C GLY A 445 20.48 1.24 10.11
N ARG A 446 19.20 1.38 10.49
CA ARG A 446 18.48 2.68 10.51
C ARG A 446 18.53 3.39 11.85
N GLN A 447 18.89 2.69 12.93
CA GLN A 447 18.95 3.23 14.30
C GLN A 447 17.68 4.01 14.71
N VAL A 448 16.50 3.55 14.27
CA VAL A 448 15.22 4.16 14.64
C VAL A 448 15.05 4.17 16.16
N ASP A 449 14.60 5.31 16.67
CA ASP A 449 14.38 5.61 18.09
C ASP A 449 12.92 5.41 18.50
N ALA A 450 11.98 5.86 17.65
CA ALA A 450 10.56 5.67 17.86
C ALA A 450 9.81 5.40 16.54
N ILE A 451 8.78 4.56 16.62
CA ILE A 451 7.92 4.18 15.50
C ILE A 451 6.48 4.48 15.88
N VAL A 452 5.77 5.24 15.05
CA VAL A 452 4.31 5.33 15.11
C VAL A 452 3.73 4.24 14.22
N ALA A 453 3.14 3.23 14.85
CA ALA A 453 2.56 2.07 14.18
C ALA A 453 1.05 2.26 14.06
N PHE A 454 0.59 2.61 12.86
CA PHE A 454 -0.83 2.79 12.55
C PHE A 454 -1.47 1.46 12.14
N ASP A 455 -2.48 1.02 12.89
CA ASP A 455 -3.13 -0.26 12.67
C ASP A 455 -4.56 -0.12 12.12
N ASN A 456 -4.67 -0.35 10.81
CA ASN A 456 -5.89 -0.34 10.01
C ASN A 456 -6.33 -1.75 9.58
N SER A 457 -5.85 -2.78 10.29
CA SER A 457 -6.13 -4.18 10.02
C SER A 457 -7.61 -4.51 10.26
N ALA A 458 -8.13 -5.49 9.50
CA ALA A 458 -9.51 -5.99 9.61
C ALA A 458 -9.50 -7.38 10.24
N ASP A 459 -9.18 -7.45 11.53
CA ASP A 459 -8.86 -8.73 12.20
C ASP A 459 -10.05 -9.35 12.93
N THR A 460 -11.04 -8.54 13.31
CA THR A 460 -12.23 -9.00 14.03
C THR A 460 -13.42 -9.25 13.10
N THR A 461 -14.48 -9.87 13.63
CA THR A 461 -15.76 -10.07 12.91
C THR A 461 -16.25 -8.79 12.23
N TYR A 462 -16.06 -7.64 12.89
CA TYR A 462 -16.46 -6.32 12.40
C TYR A 462 -15.31 -5.51 11.78
N SER A 463 -14.23 -6.15 11.32
CA SER A 463 -13.13 -5.51 10.60
C SER A 463 -12.37 -4.42 11.39
N TRP A 464 -12.24 -4.59 12.70
CA TRP A 464 -11.39 -3.75 13.56
C TRP A 464 -10.07 -4.45 13.89
N PRO A 465 -9.02 -3.72 14.30
CA PRO A 465 -7.73 -4.31 14.64
C PRO A 465 -7.80 -5.02 15.99
N ASN A 466 -7.00 -6.09 16.14
CA ASN A 466 -6.89 -6.83 17.40
C ASN A 466 -5.43 -7.00 17.89
N GLY A 467 -4.47 -6.33 17.23
CA GLY A 467 -3.05 -6.38 17.59
C GLY A 467 -2.30 -7.62 17.10
N SER A 468 -2.97 -8.53 16.37
CA SER A 468 -2.34 -9.74 15.80
C SER A 468 -1.12 -9.45 14.92
N SER A 469 -1.13 -8.33 14.20
CA SER A 469 -0.01 -7.87 13.37
C SER A 469 1.27 -7.64 14.18
N LEU A 470 1.22 -6.81 15.24
CA LEU A 470 2.37 -6.56 16.10
C LEU A 470 2.84 -7.83 16.82
N TRP A 471 1.90 -8.65 17.29
CA TRP A 471 2.23 -9.94 17.90
C TRP A 471 2.99 -10.85 16.94
N THR A 472 2.54 -10.95 15.69
CA THR A 472 3.17 -11.79 14.66
C THR A 472 4.60 -11.31 14.36
N THR A 473 4.82 -9.99 14.26
CA THR A 473 6.16 -9.44 14.07
C THR A 473 7.07 -9.69 15.28
N TYR A 474 6.54 -9.61 16.50
CA TYR A 474 7.30 -9.94 17.72
C TYR A 474 7.70 -11.41 17.78
N ASP A 475 6.76 -12.33 17.53
CA ASP A 475 7.03 -13.78 17.48
C ASP A 475 8.07 -14.12 16.40
N ARG A 476 7.98 -13.48 15.22
CA ARG A 476 8.98 -13.61 14.16
C ARG A 476 10.36 -13.11 14.61
N ALA A 477 10.44 -11.96 15.26
CA ALA A 477 11.71 -11.41 15.74
C ALA A 477 12.42 -12.36 16.71
N LEU A 478 11.68 -12.98 17.64
CA LEU A 478 12.22 -14.00 18.54
C LEU A 478 12.77 -15.21 17.76
N LYS A 479 11.96 -15.77 16.86
CA LYS A 479 12.36 -16.94 16.04
C LYS A 479 13.57 -16.66 15.16
N PHE A 480 13.68 -15.45 14.60
CA PHE A 480 14.83 -15.05 13.78
C PHE A 480 16.12 -14.96 14.58
N GLN A 481 16.04 -14.40 15.78
CA GLN A 481 17.18 -14.34 16.69
C GLN A 481 17.61 -15.74 17.14
N GLU A 482 16.66 -16.58 17.55
CA GLU A 482 16.91 -17.95 18.03
C GLU A 482 17.47 -18.87 16.94
N THR A 483 16.92 -18.79 15.72
CA THR A 483 17.22 -19.76 14.66
C THR A 483 18.37 -19.32 13.75
N PHE A 484 18.49 -18.02 13.47
CA PHE A 484 19.44 -17.49 12.46
C PHE A 484 20.46 -16.51 13.03
N GLY A 485 20.35 -16.11 14.30
CA GLY A 485 21.20 -15.07 14.88
C GLY A 485 20.99 -13.70 14.23
N ILE A 486 19.81 -13.46 13.63
CA ILE A 486 19.44 -12.19 13.01
C ILE A 486 18.63 -11.40 14.03
N THR A 487 19.19 -10.28 14.51
CA THR A 487 18.54 -9.44 15.51
C THR A 487 17.58 -8.44 14.85
N ILE A 488 16.29 -8.63 15.07
CA ILE A 488 15.23 -7.65 14.81
C ILE A 488 14.90 -6.99 16.15
N ARG A 489 15.08 -5.67 16.27
CA ARG A 489 14.94 -4.94 17.55
C ARG A 489 13.48 -4.70 17.94
N MET A 490 12.62 -5.72 17.90
CA MET A 490 11.20 -5.59 18.23
C MET A 490 11.00 -5.56 19.75
N PRO A 491 10.34 -4.53 20.33
CA PRO A 491 9.96 -4.58 21.75
C PRO A 491 8.94 -5.69 22.03
N ARG A 492 8.84 -6.09 23.29
CA ARG A 492 7.83 -7.06 23.76
C ARG A 492 6.43 -6.43 23.64
N VAL A 493 5.50 -7.23 23.14
CA VAL A 493 4.07 -6.93 23.03
C VAL A 493 3.25 -8.09 23.60
N PRO A 494 1.99 -7.88 24.03
CA PRO A 494 1.13 -8.96 24.49
C PRO A 494 0.66 -9.85 23.33
N SER A 495 0.12 -11.01 23.67
CA SER A 495 -0.62 -11.84 22.73
C SER A 495 -1.83 -11.10 22.14
N THR A 496 -2.38 -11.56 21.01
CA THR A 496 -3.62 -11.01 20.43
C THR A 496 -4.77 -10.97 21.44
N ASN A 497 -4.92 -12.02 22.25
CA ASN A 497 -5.94 -12.04 23.30
C ASN A 497 -5.65 -10.98 24.37
N GLY A 498 -4.39 -10.81 24.78
CA GLY A 498 -3.98 -9.76 25.70
C GLY A 498 -4.29 -8.36 25.19
N PHE A 499 -4.04 -8.09 23.89
CA PHE A 499 -4.40 -6.83 23.24
C PHE A 499 -5.88 -6.49 23.43
N VAL A 500 -6.77 -7.42 23.11
CA VAL A 500 -8.22 -7.20 23.19
C VAL A 500 -8.70 -7.13 24.64
N ASN A 501 -8.30 -8.09 25.49
CA ASN A 501 -8.73 -8.15 26.88
C ASN A 501 -8.31 -6.93 27.71
N GLN A 502 -7.21 -6.26 27.33
CA GLN A 502 -6.70 -5.06 27.99
C GLN A 502 -7.12 -3.75 27.29
N GLY A 503 -7.96 -3.85 26.24
CA GLY A 503 -8.45 -2.72 25.44
C GLY A 503 -7.34 -1.93 24.74
N LEU A 504 -6.20 -2.56 24.44
CA LEU A 504 -5.06 -1.92 23.77
C LEU A 504 -5.38 -1.57 22.32
N ASN A 505 -6.35 -2.27 21.72
CA ASN A 505 -6.86 -2.03 20.37
C ASN A 505 -7.92 -0.91 20.27
N GLN A 506 -8.09 -0.11 21.34
CA GLN A 506 -9.05 1.00 21.40
C GLN A 506 -8.38 2.37 21.59
N ARG A 507 -7.06 2.42 21.77
CA ARG A 507 -6.32 3.65 22.14
C ARG A 507 -4.85 3.56 21.78
N PRO A 508 -4.10 4.68 21.82
CA PRO A 508 -2.65 4.62 21.77
C PRO A 508 -2.04 3.85 22.94
N VAL A 509 -0.96 3.11 22.68
CA VAL A 509 -0.20 2.35 23.68
C VAL A 509 1.30 2.41 23.36
N PHE A 510 2.13 2.54 24.39
CA PHE A 510 3.60 2.52 24.25
C PHE A 510 4.18 1.14 24.57
N PHE A 511 4.98 0.60 23.65
CA PHE A 511 5.74 -0.64 23.81
C PHE A 511 7.24 -0.39 23.80
N GLY A 512 7.98 -1.17 24.58
CA GLY A 512 9.43 -1.00 24.75
C GLY A 512 9.81 0.03 25.81
N CYS A 513 8.88 0.51 26.64
CA CYS A 513 9.15 1.56 27.62
C CYS A 513 10.37 1.35 28.52
N ASN A 514 10.67 0.11 28.89
CA ASN A 514 11.84 -0.24 29.71
C ASN A 514 12.88 -1.07 28.94
N GLN A 515 12.73 -1.24 27.63
CA GLN A 515 13.67 -1.95 26.75
C GLN A 515 14.46 -0.95 25.91
N THR A 516 15.61 -0.51 26.42
CA THR A 516 16.37 0.60 25.83
C THR A 516 17.13 0.23 24.55
N ASP A 517 17.23 -1.05 24.22
CA ASP A 517 17.88 -1.59 23.03
C ASP A 517 16.96 -1.68 21.80
N THR A 518 15.65 -1.46 21.99
CA THR A 518 14.65 -1.40 20.92
C THR A 518 14.14 0.03 20.72
N PRO A 519 13.65 0.42 19.53
CA PRO A 519 12.81 1.61 19.40
C PRO A 519 11.60 1.54 20.34
N MET A 520 11.11 2.72 20.71
CA MET A 520 9.78 2.89 21.28
C MET A 520 8.74 2.66 20.18
N VAL A 521 7.78 1.77 20.40
CA VAL A 521 6.65 1.61 19.46
C VAL A 521 5.42 2.28 20.05
N VAL A 522 4.97 3.35 19.41
CA VAL A 522 3.70 4.02 19.67
C VAL A 522 2.64 3.39 18.77
N TYR A 523 1.91 2.42 19.30
CA TYR A 523 0.83 1.75 18.58
C TYR A 523 -0.42 2.64 18.61
N ILE A 524 -1.02 2.89 17.45
CA ILE A 524 -2.25 3.66 17.30
C ILE A 524 -3.23 2.85 16.44
N PRO A 525 -4.25 2.21 17.04
CA PRO A 525 -5.29 1.51 16.29
C PRO A 525 -6.29 2.49 15.71
N HIS A 526 -6.86 2.16 14.55
CA HIS A 526 -8.04 2.89 14.07
C HIS A 526 -9.25 2.57 14.95
N TYR A 527 -9.98 3.61 15.32
CA TYR A 527 -11.13 3.56 16.22
C TYR A 527 -12.23 4.50 15.71
N PRO A 528 -13.53 4.20 15.89
CA PRO A 528 -14.61 5.01 15.32
C PRO A 528 -14.88 6.28 16.13
N TRP A 529 -13.95 7.24 16.09
CA TRP A 529 -14.10 8.51 16.83
C TRP A 529 -15.29 9.33 16.37
N THR A 530 -15.56 9.38 15.06
CA THR A 530 -16.70 10.12 14.50
C THR A 530 -17.36 9.44 13.31
N TRP A 531 -16.74 8.39 12.78
CA TRP A 531 -17.24 7.61 11.66
C TRP A 531 -16.81 6.14 11.79
N TYR A 532 -17.63 5.22 11.30
CA TYR A 532 -17.28 3.81 11.15
C TYR A 532 -16.32 3.62 9.97
N SER A 533 -15.02 3.64 10.26
CA SER A 533 -13.91 3.57 9.30
C SER A 533 -13.39 2.14 9.03
N ASN A 534 -14.21 1.13 9.34
CA ASN A 534 -13.93 -0.31 9.24
C ASN A 534 -14.51 -0.95 7.96
N SER A 535 -14.53 -0.22 6.86
CA SER A 535 -15.03 -0.70 5.56
C SER A 535 -14.29 -1.95 5.06
N SER A 536 -14.95 -2.75 4.22
CA SER A 536 -14.35 -3.98 3.69
C SER A 536 -13.05 -3.70 2.92
N THR A 537 -12.03 -4.56 3.08
CA THR A 537 -10.79 -4.50 2.29
C THR A 537 -11.07 -4.59 0.78
N TYR A 538 -12.18 -5.23 0.38
CA TYR A 538 -12.59 -5.40 -1.01
C TYR A 538 -13.55 -4.30 -1.52
N GLN A 539 -13.79 -3.25 -0.72
CA GLN A 539 -14.51 -2.08 -1.23
C GLN A 539 -13.57 -1.26 -2.11
N LEU A 540 -13.86 -1.25 -3.42
CA LEU A 540 -13.02 -0.66 -4.47
C LEU A 540 -13.57 0.66 -5.05
N GLN A 541 -14.50 1.28 -4.34
CA GLN A 541 -15.13 2.55 -4.73
C GLN A 541 -15.67 3.23 -3.47
N TYR A 542 -15.54 4.55 -3.40
CA TYR A 542 -16.07 5.39 -2.33
C TYR A 542 -16.62 6.66 -2.95
N ASP A 543 -17.78 7.13 -2.47
CA ASP A 543 -18.10 8.53 -2.72
C ASP A 543 -17.14 9.42 -1.92
N THR A 544 -16.71 10.52 -2.53
CA THR A 544 -15.73 11.43 -1.92
C THR A 544 -16.16 11.94 -0.52
N PRO A 545 -17.42 12.33 -0.26
CA PRO A 545 -17.88 12.70 1.08
C PRO A 545 -17.70 11.60 2.13
N THR A 546 -18.08 10.36 1.83
CA THR A 546 -17.88 9.22 2.74
C THR A 546 -16.40 8.97 3.01
N ALA A 547 -15.54 9.07 1.99
CA ALA A 547 -14.09 8.93 2.16
C ALA A 547 -13.51 10.01 3.10
N LEU A 548 -14.01 11.24 3.03
CA LEU A 548 -13.60 12.34 3.91
C LEU A 548 -14.00 12.09 5.38
N GLU A 549 -15.25 11.67 5.65
CA GLU A 549 -15.69 11.34 7.01
C GLU A 549 -14.85 10.20 7.63
N GLN A 550 -14.57 9.17 6.82
CA GLN A 550 -13.69 8.07 7.22
C GLN A 550 -12.27 8.57 7.54
N MET A 551 -11.69 9.39 6.67
CA MET A 551 -10.35 9.95 6.85
C MET A 551 -10.26 10.83 8.10
N GLU A 552 -11.26 11.69 8.35
CA GLU A 552 -11.31 12.55 9.54
C GLU A 552 -11.43 11.73 10.83
N SER A 553 -12.26 10.67 10.84
CA SER A 553 -12.33 9.74 11.99
C SER A 553 -10.98 9.04 12.25
N ALA A 554 -10.24 8.69 11.19
CA ALA A 554 -8.91 8.12 11.34
C ALA A 554 -7.87 9.14 11.85
N MET A 555 -7.93 10.39 11.38
CA MET A 555 -7.14 11.51 11.94
C MET A 555 -7.36 11.63 13.46
N ARG A 556 -8.62 11.48 13.90
CA ARG A 556 -9.00 11.52 15.31
C ARG A 556 -8.45 10.37 16.16
N SER A 557 -7.99 9.29 15.54
CA SER A 557 -7.22 8.25 16.24
C SER A 557 -5.82 8.74 16.67
N VAL A 558 -5.28 9.75 15.99
CA VAL A 558 -4.01 10.39 16.35
C VAL A 558 -4.23 11.60 17.25
N THR A 559 -5.23 12.45 16.96
CA THR A 559 -5.52 13.65 17.76
C THR A 559 -6.27 13.34 19.06
N LEU A 560 -6.78 12.10 19.20
CA LEU A 560 -7.72 11.68 20.24
C LEU A 560 -8.94 12.60 20.34
N ASN A 561 -9.38 13.05 19.16
CA ASN A 561 -10.45 14.03 18.95
C ASN A 561 -10.25 15.34 19.76
N GLY A 562 -8.99 15.66 20.10
CA GLY A 562 -8.64 16.81 20.95
C GLY A 562 -9.13 16.71 22.40
N THR A 563 -9.60 15.54 22.83
CA THR A 563 -10.24 15.37 24.14
C THR A 563 -9.29 14.98 25.27
N VAL A 564 -8.04 14.66 24.98
CA VAL A 564 -7.05 14.14 25.94
C VAL A 564 -5.90 15.14 26.07
N PRO A 565 -5.95 16.12 27.01
CA PRO A 565 -5.03 17.26 27.03
C PRO A 565 -3.56 16.91 27.23
N GLU A 566 -3.26 15.82 27.94
CA GLU A 566 -1.90 15.36 28.21
C GLU A 566 -1.28 14.57 27.03
N TRP A 567 -2.10 14.12 26.08
CA TRP A 567 -1.64 13.27 24.98
C TRP A 567 -0.48 13.88 24.17
N PRO A 568 -0.50 15.17 23.75
CA PRO A 568 0.59 15.77 23.00
C PRO A 568 1.92 15.73 23.75
N ARG A 569 1.88 15.91 25.07
CA ARG A 569 3.06 15.81 25.93
C ARG A 569 3.57 14.38 25.99
N CYS A 570 2.68 13.41 26.21
CA CYS A 570 3.08 12.01 26.30
C CYS A 570 3.60 11.45 24.98
N LEU A 571 3.03 11.89 23.86
CA LEU A 571 3.55 11.60 22.52
C LEU A 571 4.96 12.18 22.37
N ALA A 572 5.21 13.44 22.75
CA ALA A 572 6.53 14.04 22.69
C ALA A 572 7.59 13.32 23.54
N CYS A 573 7.20 12.87 24.75
CA CYS A 573 8.05 12.03 25.58
C CYS A 573 8.40 10.70 24.88
N ALA A 574 7.41 10.01 24.29
CA ALA A 574 7.64 8.76 23.57
C ALA A 574 8.57 8.92 22.36
N MET A 575 8.41 10.01 21.60
CA MET A 575 9.24 10.28 20.40
C MET A 575 10.69 10.63 20.73
N SER A 576 10.95 11.18 21.93
CA SER A 576 12.28 11.68 22.31
C SER A 576 13.04 10.75 23.24
N ASP A 577 12.39 9.81 23.92
CA ASP A 577 12.95 9.01 25.02
C ASP A 577 14.33 8.36 24.71
N ARG A 578 14.47 7.72 23.55
CA ARG A 578 15.71 7.02 23.18
C ARG A 578 16.90 7.93 22.91
N SER A 579 16.66 9.15 22.46
CA SER A 579 17.75 10.09 22.17
C SER A 579 18.51 10.54 23.42
N PHE A 580 17.85 10.54 24.59
CA PHE A 580 18.47 10.87 25.87
C PHE A 580 19.24 9.70 26.48
N GLY A 581 19.15 8.49 25.90
CA GLY A 581 19.65 7.28 26.52
C GLY A 581 18.94 6.96 27.85
N TYR A 582 17.67 7.37 27.98
CA TYR A 582 16.95 7.25 29.25
C TYR A 582 16.82 5.80 29.71
N THR A 583 17.06 5.62 31.01
CA THR A 583 16.44 4.56 31.81
C THR A 583 15.34 5.20 32.66
N ALA A 584 14.46 4.40 33.26
CA ALA A 584 13.41 4.92 34.15
C ALA A 584 13.95 5.84 35.28
N ALA A 585 15.23 5.71 35.65
CA ALA A 585 15.87 6.54 36.67
C ALA A 585 16.20 7.98 36.22
N ASN A 586 16.24 8.25 34.92
CA ASN A 586 16.75 9.53 34.38
C ASN A 586 15.69 10.34 33.61
N ARG A 587 14.46 9.83 33.45
CA ARG A 587 13.35 10.58 32.84
C ARG A 587 13.00 11.79 33.69
N THR A 588 12.55 12.87 33.06
CA THR A 588 11.89 13.95 33.80
C THR A 588 10.59 13.43 34.42
N GLN A 589 10.10 14.07 35.48
CA GLN A 589 8.87 13.63 36.14
C GLN A 589 7.69 13.65 35.15
N GLU A 590 7.61 14.66 34.29
CA GLU A 590 6.54 14.80 33.31
C GLU A 590 6.51 13.63 32.32
N CYS A 591 7.68 13.18 31.84
CA CYS A 591 7.75 12.02 30.96
C CYS A 591 7.58 10.71 31.73
N GLN A 592 8.00 10.62 32.99
CA GLN A 592 7.73 9.46 33.82
C GLN A 592 6.22 9.27 34.03
N ASP A 593 5.47 10.33 34.34
CA ASP A 593 4.01 10.28 34.51
C ASP A 593 3.30 9.80 33.24
N CYS A 594 3.78 10.25 32.07
CA CYS A 594 3.30 9.77 30.78
C CYS A 594 3.56 8.28 30.59
N PHE A 595 4.72 7.78 30.97
CA PHE A 595 5.08 6.37 30.80
C PHE A 595 4.32 5.48 31.80
N ASP A 596 4.13 5.93 33.03
CA ASP A 596 3.29 5.24 34.03
C ASP A 596 1.83 5.11 33.57
N THR A 597 1.39 6.00 32.69
CA THR A 597 0.03 6.02 32.13
C THR A 597 -0.10 5.21 30.84
N TRP A 598 0.77 5.45 29.86
CA TRP A 598 0.60 4.98 28.48
C TRP A 598 1.40 3.72 28.13
N CYS A 599 2.37 3.33 28.96
CA CYS A 599 3.11 2.09 28.75
C CYS A 599 2.23 0.88 29.01
N TRP A 600 2.37 -0.12 28.15
CA TRP A 600 1.90 -1.45 28.49
C TRP A 600 2.66 -1.96 29.72
N ASP A 601 1.92 -2.46 30.70
CA ASP A 601 2.42 -2.86 32.02
C ASP A 601 3.22 -4.18 32.00
N GLY A 602 3.27 -4.86 30.85
CA GLY A 602 3.93 -6.14 30.67
C GLY A 602 3.07 -7.36 31.05
N THR A 603 1.84 -7.14 31.53
CA THR A 603 0.87 -8.19 31.84
C THR A 603 0.22 -8.66 30.54
N ASP A 604 0.28 -9.95 30.23
CA ASP A 604 -0.39 -10.55 29.06
C ASP A 604 -1.64 -11.32 29.50
N MET A 605 -2.82 -10.70 29.34
CA MET A 605 -4.10 -11.34 29.65
C MET A 605 -4.53 -12.28 28.52
N ASN A 606 -3.83 -13.40 28.33
CA ASN A 606 -3.98 -14.24 27.13
C ASN A 606 -5.26 -15.11 27.06
N GLN A 607 -6.15 -15.01 28.04
CA GLN A 607 -7.37 -15.82 28.11
C GLN A 607 -8.26 -15.59 26.88
N ALA A 608 -9.07 -16.59 26.52
CA ALA A 608 -9.99 -16.45 25.39
C ALA A 608 -10.88 -15.21 25.55
N VAL A 609 -10.87 -14.35 24.52
CA VAL A 609 -11.65 -13.11 24.47
C VAL A 609 -13.14 -13.43 24.65
N GLN A 610 -13.80 -12.67 25.53
CA GLN A 610 -15.22 -12.81 25.78
C GLN A 610 -16.00 -11.84 24.89
N GLY A 611 -16.91 -12.38 24.06
CA GLY A 611 -17.72 -11.59 23.14
C GLY A 611 -16.95 -11.13 21.89
N GLU A 612 -17.63 -10.32 21.07
CA GLU A 612 -17.04 -9.72 19.87
C GLU A 612 -16.59 -8.29 20.16
N TYR A 613 -15.50 -7.86 19.51
CA TYR A 613 -15.04 -6.48 19.59
C TYR A 613 -15.83 -5.61 18.60
N GLU A 614 -16.80 -4.87 19.14
CA GLU A 614 -17.71 -3.97 18.41
C GLU A 614 -17.71 -2.58 19.08
N PRO A 615 -16.72 -1.71 18.79
CA PRO A 615 -16.68 -0.36 19.32
C PRO A 615 -17.84 0.48 18.77
N VAL A 616 -18.40 1.34 19.61
CA VAL A 616 -19.51 2.23 19.24
C VAL A 616 -18.97 3.58 18.79
N MET A 617 -19.42 4.04 17.62
CA MET A 617 -19.00 5.32 17.07
C MET A 617 -19.27 6.49 18.02
N GLY A 618 -18.27 7.37 18.18
CA GLY A 618 -18.37 8.55 19.03
C GLY A 618 -18.20 8.28 20.52
N VAL A 619 -18.15 7.03 20.96
CA VAL A 619 -17.97 6.69 22.37
C VAL A 619 -16.49 6.74 22.74
N THR A 620 -16.17 7.46 23.80
CA THR A 620 -14.81 7.54 24.32
C THR A 620 -14.32 6.14 24.72
N PRO A 621 -13.13 5.69 24.28
CA PRO A 621 -12.55 4.43 24.72
C PRO A 621 -12.63 4.25 26.24
N THR A 622 -13.15 3.11 26.70
CA THR A 622 -13.47 2.87 28.12
C THR A 622 -12.28 3.17 29.04
N TRP A 623 -11.08 2.76 28.64
CA TRP A 623 -9.88 3.02 29.42
C TRP A 623 -9.56 4.51 29.60
N LEU A 624 -9.78 5.35 28.57
CA LEU A 624 -9.57 6.80 28.67
C LEU A 624 -10.59 7.43 29.64
N ALA A 625 -11.83 6.95 29.61
CA ALA A 625 -12.89 7.41 30.50
C ALA A 625 -12.64 6.98 31.95
N GLU A 626 -12.30 5.71 32.20
CA GLU A 626 -12.04 5.16 33.54
C GLU A 626 -10.80 5.78 34.19
N LYS A 627 -9.77 6.11 33.40
CA LYS A 627 -8.57 6.81 33.88
C LYS A 627 -8.77 8.32 34.06
N GLY A 628 -9.91 8.88 33.64
CA GLY A 628 -10.20 10.31 33.74
C GLY A 628 -9.30 11.18 32.86
N LEU A 629 -8.83 10.64 31.73
CA LEU A 629 -7.89 11.29 30.80
C LEU A 629 -8.61 12.18 29.78
N SER A 630 -9.85 11.83 29.43
CA SER A 630 -10.65 12.62 28.50
C SER A 630 -11.43 13.74 29.21
N ASN A 631 -11.32 14.97 28.71
CA ASN A 631 -12.09 16.13 29.17
C ASN A 631 -13.53 16.18 28.61
N ASN A 632 -13.86 15.28 27.69
CA ASN A 632 -15.16 15.19 27.03
C ASN A 632 -15.55 13.72 26.83
N VAL A 633 -15.94 13.07 27.94
CA VAL A 633 -16.34 11.66 27.93
C VAL A 633 -17.71 11.52 27.27
N GLN A 634 -17.72 10.87 26.12
CA GLN A 634 -18.93 10.45 25.41
C GLN A 634 -19.24 9.01 25.81
N THR A 635 -20.47 8.76 26.27
CA THR A 635 -20.93 7.43 26.65
C THR A 635 -22.05 6.98 25.72
N SER A 636 -22.08 5.70 25.36
CA SER A 636 -23.29 5.11 24.79
C SER A 636 -24.37 5.22 25.86
N GLY A 637 -25.51 5.84 25.56
CA GLY A 637 -26.65 5.95 26.48
C GLY A 637 -27.24 4.58 26.84
N ILE A 638 -26.53 3.82 27.67
CA ILE A 638 -26.96 2.66 28.41
C ILE A 638 -26.40 2.86 29.81
N THR A 639 -27.20 3.52 30.65
CA THR A 639 -27.01 3.49 32.10
C THR A 639 -27.04 2.04 32.55
N LEU A 640 -25.88 1.50 32.94
CA LEU A 640 -25.76 0.27 33.73
C LEU A 640 -26.37 0.52 35.11
N ALA A 641 -27.69 0.43 35.21
CA ALA A 641 -28.42 0.32 36.46
C ALA A 641 -29.11 -1.04 36.51
N SER A 642 -28.45 -1.97 37.22
CA SER A 642 -28.98 -3.20 37.82
C SER A 642 -29.70 -4.21 36.90
N ALA A 643 -29.10 -5.39 36.79
CA ALA A 643 -29.74 -6.62 36.34
C ALA A 643 -31.11 -6.82 37.01
N THR A 644 -32.19 -6.72 36.23
CA THR A 644 -33.32 -7.66 36.18
C THR A 644 -34.39 -7.12 35.22
N ALA A 645 -34.84 -8.00 34.32
CA ALA A 645 -36.05 -7.87 33.49
C ALA A 645 -36.09 -6.79 32.39
N ALA A 646 -35.76 -7.18 31.15
CA ALA A 646 -36.65 -6.99 29.99
C ALA A 646 -36.07 -7.73 28.76
N ALA A 647 -36.31 -9.04 28.71
CA ALA A 647 -36.42 -9.74 27.45
C ALA A 647 -37.75 -9.33 26.81
N ALA A 648 -37.73 -8.54 25.74
CA ALA A 648 -38.80 -8.46 24.74
C ALA A 648 -38.48 -7.45 23.63
N SER A 649 -37.60 -7.82 22.69
CA SER A 649 -37.71 -7.44 21.26
C SER A 649 -36.60 -8.07 20.42
N ALA A 650 -36.24 -9.33 20.69
CA ALA A 650 -35.50 -10.13 19.73
C ALA A 650 -36.51 -10.76 18.74
N LYS A 651 -36.53 -10.29 17.50
CA LYS A 651 -36.97 -11.16 16.39
C LYS A 651 -35.77 -12.05 16.04
N PRO A 652 -35.93 -13.39 16.02
CA PRO A 652 -34.84 -14.30 15.78
C PRO A 652 -34.52 -14.32 14.29
N LEU A 653 -33.24 -14.17 13.93
CA LEU A 653 -32.72 -14.73 12.70
C LEU A 653 -31.79 -15.87 13.10
N LEU A 654 -32.29 -17.07 12.81
CA LEU A 654 -31.76 -18.37 13.15
C LEU A 654 -30.31 -18.53 12.68
N GLY A 655 -29.50 -19.13 13.54
CA GLY A 655 -28.15 -19.55 13.20
C GLY A 655 -28.11 -20.70 12.19
N GLY A 656 -26.97 -20.78 11.51
CA GLY A 656 -26.43 -22.02 10.97
C GLY A 656 -26.98 -22.49 9.63
N ALA A 657 -26.61 -21.82 8.52
CA ALA A 657 -26.39 -22.47 7.22
C ALA A 657 -25.61 -21.57 6.25
N SER A 658 -24.35 -21.94 6.01
CA SER A 658 -23.54 -21.68 4.82
C SER A 658 -23.34 -20.23 4.30
N ILE A 659 -22.06 -19.84 4.32
CA ILE A 659 -21.40 -18.75 3.59
C ILE A 659 -21.77 -18.65 2.09
N ALA A 660 -22.41 -19.67 1.52
CA ALA A 660 -22.95 -19.68 0.16
C ALA A 660 -24.20 -18.79 -0.05
N ALA A 661 -24.99 -18.50 0.99
CA ALA A 661 -26.24 -17.73 0.84
C ALA A 661 -26.03 -16.21 0.82
N ALA A 662 -24.99 -15.70 1.50
CA ALA A 662 -24.63 -14.28 1.47
C ALA A 662 -24.04 -13.85 0.10
N LEU A 663 -23.41 -14.79 -0.61
CA LEU A 663 -22.89 -14.59 -1.98
C LEU A 663 -23.99 -14.48 -3.04
N ALA A 664 -25.20 -15.02 -2.80
CA ALA A 664 -26.32 -14.93 -3.72
C ALA A 664 -27.08 -13.59 -3.64
N ALA A 665 -27.01 -12.90 -2.49
CA ALA A 665 -27.69 -11.61 -2.30
C ALA A 665 -27.00 -10.46 -3.03
N ALA A 666 -25.67 -10.50 -3.18
CA ALA A 666 -24.91 -9.52 -3.97
C ALA A 666 -25.14 -9.69 -5.49
N ALA A 667 -25.45 -10.90 -5.96
CA ALA A 667 -25.77 -11.15 -7.37
C ALA A 667 -27.18 -10.68 -7.79
N LEU A 668 -28.13 -10.61 -6.85
CA LEU A 668 -29.51 -10.16 -7.13
C LEU A 668 -29.66 -8.63 -7.10
N GLY A 669 -28.80 -7.91 -6.38
CA GLY A 669 -28.80 -6.44 -6.37
C GLY A 669 -28.44 -5.80 -7.72
N ALA A 670 -27.65 -6.50 -8.55
CA ALA A 670 -27.26 -6.05 -9.89
C ALA A 670 -28.27 -6.37 -11.00
N MET A 671 -29.34 -7.12 -10.71
CA MET A 671 -30.38 -7.47 -11.70
C MET A 671 -31.63 -6.58 -11.66
N MET A 672 -31.76 -5.62 -10.73
CA MET A 672 -32.98 -4.81 -10.57
C MET A 672 -32.88 -3.34 -11.06
N THR A 673 -31.78 -2.92 -11.67
CA THR A 673 -31.64 -1.56 -12.25
C THR A 673 -31.62 -1.52 -13.78
N VAL A 674 -32.08 -2.59 -14.44
CA VAL A 674 -32.40 -2.58 -15.88
C VAL A 674 -33.82 -3.08 -16.06
N LEU A 675 -34.79 -2.24 -15.69
CA LEU A 675 -36.17 -2.21 -16.19
C LEU A 675 -36.88 -1.02 -15.53
N HIS A 676 -36.55 0.20 -15.98
CA HIS A 676 -37.45 1.31 -16.33
C HIS A 676 -36.63 2.39 -17.05
#